data_AF-A0A7C4HN43-F1
#
_entry.id   AF-A0A7C4HN43-F1
#
_cell.length_a   1.000
_cell.length_b   1.000
_cell.length_c   1.000
_cell.angle_alpha   90.00
_cell.angle_beta   90.00
_cell.angle_gamma   90.00
#
_symmetry.space_group_name_H-M   'P 1'
#
loop_
_entity.id
_entity.type
_entity.pdbx_description
1 polymer ?
#
loop_
_entity_poly.entity_id
_entity_poly.type
_entity_poly.pdbx_seq_one_letter_code
_entity_poly.pdbx_strand_id
1 'polypeptide(L)'
;RVNWEAEGKYLRARDLKDSAEEATVWIGGLDRLNRSRGILACYDFSATPFTPSGKKSSEEALFGWIVSDFGLNDAIESGLVKTPRVVVRDDAVPDAKTYKSRLYHIYNDPDVKDDLNRRANPEEPLPDLVLNAYYLLGYDWREALKAWREAGLRTLPVMITVCNRTETAARVKHAFDSRRIHIDELCDPERILHIDSKVLDEAEAQDEPAAPVVDVADENEQEGENDAPVERKLTKAEQAERLRQTVDTVGKAGQPGEKIQKVISVGMLSEGWDAKTVTHIMGLRAFTSQLLCEQVVGRGLRRTSHEVNPATGLFEPEYVNIFGVPFTFLPHEGGEDGPPPPPTPKTAVEPDPAKAEFEIRWPNVVRIERVFQPTLALDWSKARPLELNAAQTAQVAELAPILEGKPDVTKIERIELERLAREFRTQRIIFETARDVFDQMQHTWQGSREVLLAQLVQIVERFIRSDRIAISPPVFYQDELRRRLIITLNMSRVVQHVWEAVRQENTEKLTPVFDRDHPIRSTGDMRTWYTGKPCERTKKSHINVCVYDSTWEASDAFVLDDSDAVAAWVKNDHLGFEVLYVYRGVVRKYRPDFLVRLKNGDMLVLETKGQDTEQDKVKRRYLDEWTQAVNAHGGFGRWRWAVARQPGEIRDAIMQGEEARTGG
;
A
#
# COMPACT_ATOMS: atom_id res chain seq x y z
N ARG A 1 8.55 -8.38 -25.74
CA ARG A 1 7.66 -9.20 -26.62
C ARG A 1 7.80 -8.61 -28.02
N VAL A 2 8.54 -9.28 -28.89
CA VAL A 2 8.69 -8.87 -30.30
C VAL A 2 7.54 -9.51 -31.07
N ASN A 3 6.81 -8.73 -31.86
CA ASN A 3 5.76 -9.26 -32.73
C ASN A 3 6.38 -9.80 -34.02
N TRP A 4 6.58 -11.11 -34.06
CA TRP A 4 7.19 -11.80 -35.19
C TRP A 4 6.36 -11.76 -36.49
N GLU A 5 5.07 -11.41 -36.44
CA GLU A 5 4.23 -11.24 -37.63
C GLU A 5 4.49 -9.93 -38.40
N ALA A 6 5.25 -9.01 -37.80
CA ALA A 6 5.65 -7.73 -38.41
C ALA A 6 7.05 -7.78 -39.04
N GLU A 7 7.81 -8.85 -38.82
CA GLU A 7 9.17 -9.00 -39.35
C GLU A 7 9.11 -9.27 -40.87
N GLY A 8 9.69 -8.37 -41.67
CA GLY A 8 9.69 -8.45 -43.14
C GLY A 8 8.53 -7.77 -43.86
N LYS A 9 7.44 -7.36 -43.17
CA LYS A 9 6.30 -6.66 -43.81
C LYS A 9 6.57 -5.17 -44.12
N TYR A 10 7.59 -4.58 -43.52
CA TYR A 10 8.02 -3.20 -43.78
C TYR A 10 9.41 -3.13 -44.40
N LEU A 11 9.69 -3.98 -45.39
CA LEU A 11 10.73 -3.70 -46.37
C LEU A 11 10.28 -2.46 -47.17
N ARG A 12 10.63 -1.28 -46.66
CA ARG A 12 10.38 0.02 -47.29
C ARG A 12 11.24 0.15 -48.54
N ALA A 13 10.76 -0.45 -49.63
CA ALA A 13 11.13 -0.09 -50.98
C ALA A 13 9.92 0.60 -51.61
N ARG A 14 9.68 1.86 -51.24
CA ARG A 14 8.68 2.72 -51.92
C ARG A 14 9.23 4.12 -52.07
N ASP A 15 9.01 4.68 -53.25
CA ASP A 15 9.48 5.99 -53.68
C ASP A 15 9.10 7.09 -52.68
N LEU A 16 10.01 8.04 -52.45
CA LEU A 16 9.86 9.20 -51.56
C LEU A 16 8.61 10.05 -51.84
N LYS A 17 8.06 9.95 -53.06
CA LYS A 17 6.84 10.64 -53.47
C LYS A 17 5.59 10.10 -52.77
N ASP A 18 5.47 8.78 -52.68
CA ASP A 18 4.31 8.13 -52.07
C ASP A 18 4.25 8.42 -50.55
N SER A 19 5.41 8.52 -49.90
CA SER A 19 5.50 8.82 -48.47
C SER A 19 5.17 10.29 -48.13
N ALA A 20 5.38 11.22 -49.07
CA ALA A 20 5.02 12.63 -48.90
C ALA A 20 3.52 12.86 -49.13
N GLU A 21 2.93 12.13 -50.10
CA GLU A 21 1.49 12.11 -50.30
C GLU A 21 0.78 11.50 -49.08
N GLU A 22 1.24 10.37 -48.55
CA GLU A 22 0.69 9.78 -47.31
C GLU A 22 0.79 10.71 -46.09
N ALA A 23 1.90 11.43 -45.93
CA ALA A 23 2.12 12.35 -44.80
C ALA A 23 1.21 13.60 -44.83
N THR A 24 0.56 13.90 -45.96
CA THR A 24 -0.34 15.06 -46.12
C THR A 24 -1.82 14.65 -46.20
N VAL A 25 -2.13 13.35 -46.18
CA VAL A 25 -3.52 12.83 -46.20
C VAL A 25 -4.36 13.36 -45.04
N TRP A 26 -3.78 13.54 -43.86
CA TRP A 26 -4.50 14.04 -42.69
C TRP A 26 -4.93 15.51 -42.86
N ILE A 27 -4.14 16.33 -43.55
CA ILE A 27 -4.49 17.72 -43.91
C ILE A 27 -5.70 17.72 -44.83
N GLY A 28 -5.73 16.83 -45.83
CA GLY A 28 -6.91 16.65 -46.68
C GLY A 28 -8.15 16.18 -45.90
N GLY A 29 -7.96 15.42 -44.83
CA GLY A 29 -9.01 15.07 -43.87
C GLY A 29 -9.57 16.29 -43.14
N LEU A 30 -8.69 17.16 -42.62
CA LEU A 30 -9.07 18.42 -41.97
C LEU A 30 -9.79 19.36 -42.93
N ASP A 31 -9.36 19.45 -44.19
CA ASP A 31 -10.01 20.28 -45.21
C ASP A 31 -11.45 19.82 -45.53
N ARG A 32 -11.70 18.51 -45.50
CA ARG A 32 -13.06 17.95 -45.68
C ARG A 32 -13.93 18.23 -44.45
N LEU A 33 -13.35 18.15 -43.26
CA LEU A 33 -14.01 18.50 -41.99
C LEU A 33 -14.36 19.99 -41.93
N ASN A 34 -13.41 20.86 -42.29
CA ASN A 34 -13.61 22.30 -42.34
C ASN A 34 -14.70 22.69 -43.35
N ARG A 35 -14.69 22.09 -44.56
CA ARG A 35 -15.73 22.34 -45.57
C ARG A 35 -17.13 21.92 -45.15
N SER A 36 -17.25 20.90 -44.30
CA SER A 36 -18.55 20.39 -43.87
C SER A 36 -19.07 21.05 -42.61
N ARG A 37 -18.20 21.46 -41.68
CA ARG A 37 -18.63 21.98 -40.36
C ARG A 37 -17.93 23.24 -39.89
N GLY A 38 -16.87 23.70 -40.55
CA GLY A 38 -16.03 24.80 -40.08
C GLY A 38 -15.15 24.39 -38.90
N ILE A 39 -13.83 24.40 -39.08
CA ILE A 39 -12.88 24.24 -37.98
C ILE A 39 -12.60 25.63 -37.41
N LEU A 40 -12.88 25.80 -36.11
CA LEU A 40 -12.69 27.07 -35.41
C LEU A 40 -11.22 27.34 -35.04
N ALA A 41 -10.47 26.30 -34.64
CA ALA A 41 -9.03 26.40 -34.30
C ALA A 41 -8.31 25.03 -34.45
N CYS A 42 -6.99 25.06 -34.66
CA CYS A 42 -6.12 23.88 -34.72
C CYS A 42 -4.81 24.17 -33.97
N TYR A 43 -4.39 23.27 -33.08
CA TYR A 43 -3.18 23.40 -32.27
C TYR A 43 -2.20 22.27 -32.63
N ASP A 44 -0.99 22.62 -33.04
CA ASP A 44 0.08 21.69 -33.36
C ASP A 44 1.11 21.64 -32.22
N PHE A 45 1.35 20.45 -31.68
CA PHE A 45 2.34 20.19 -30.63
C PHE A 45 3.59 19.48 -31.18
N SER A 46 3.88 19.64 -32.48
CA SER A 46 5.06 19.08 -33.11
C SER A 46 6.36 19.61 -32.48
N ALA A 47 7.39 18.75 -32.41
CA ALA A 47 8.67 19.02 -31.73
C ALA A 47 9.55 20.10 -32.40
N THR A 48 9.10 20.71 -33.50
CA THR A 48 9.82 21.72 -34.26
C THR A 48 9.11 23.07 -34.12
N PRO A 49 9.69 24.05 -33.40
CA PRO A 49 9.02 25.30 -33.06
C PRO A 49 8.98 26.31 -34.22
N PHE A 50 8.98 25.83 -35.48
CA PHE A 50 9.00 26.69 -36.67
C PHE A 50 8.06 26.20 -37.76
N THR A 51 7.62 27.12 -38.62
CA THR A 51 6.76 26.81 -39.77
C THR A 51 7.53 25.97 -40.83
N PRO A 52 6.98 24.83 -41.32
CA PRO A 52 7.66 24.02 -42.33
C PRO A 52 7.74 24.72 -43.69
N SER A 53 8.75 25.55 -43.91
CA SER A 53 9.06 26.11 -45.23
C SER A 53 10.02 25.16 -45.95
N GLY A 54 9.52 24.45 -46.94
CA GLY A 54 10.15 23.29 -47.55
C GLY A 54 11.47 23.50 -48.32
N LYS A 55 12.41 24.31 -47.85
CA LYS A 55 13.85 24.16 -48.14
C LYS A 55 14.86 25.05 -47.39
N LYS A 56 14.49 25.98 -46.49
CA LYS A 56 15.45 26.79 -45.69
C LYS A 56 14.73 27.47 -44.52
N SER A 57 15.05 27.10 -43.28
CA SER A 57 14.56 27.79 -42.07
C SER A 57 15.49 28.95 -41.69
N SER A 58 15.00 30.20 -41.69
CA SER A 58 15.64 31.36 -41.05
C SER A 58 15.14 31.49 -39.59
N GLU A 59 15.87 32.19 -38.71
CA GLU A 59 15.48 32.43 -37.30
C GLU A 59 14.09 33.10 -37.15
N GLU A 60 13.64 33.84 -38.17
CA GLU A 60 12.28 34.42 -38.25
C GLU A 60 11.16 33.37 -38.40
N ALA A 61 11.50 32.07 -38.51
CA ALA A 61 10.52 31.01 -38.67
C ALA A 61 9.96 30.48 -37.35
N LEU A 62 10.51 30.88 -36.19
CA LEU A 62 10.02 30.46 -34.88
C LEU A 62 8.58 30.94 -34.66
N PHE A 63 7.76 30.10 -34.00
CA PHE A 63 6.46 30.54 -33.52
C PHE A 63 6.63 31.70 -32.52
N GLY A 64 5.72 32.67 -32.56
CA GLY A 64 5.69 33.77 -31.57
C GLY A 64 5.41 33.30 -30.13
N TRP A 65 5.07 32.02 -29.96
CA TRP A 65 4.93 31.35 -28.68
C TRP A 65 5.74 30.04 -28.72
N ILE A 66 6.60 29.85 -27.73
CA ILE A 66 7.38 28.61 -27.55
C ILE A 66 7.09 28.12 -26.15
N VAL A 67 6.70 26.86 -26.02
CA VAL A 67 6.52 26.19 -24.73
C VAL A 67 7.71 25.26 -24.53
N SER A 68 8.48 25.52 -23.47
CA SER A 68 9.62 24.68 -23.06
C SER A 68 9.40 24.20 -21.64
N ASP A 69 9.81 22.97 -21.36
CA ASP A 69 9.96 22.50 -19.98
C ASP A 69 11.10 23.28 -19.32
N PHE A 70 10.84 23.86 -18.15
CA PHE A 70 11.80 24.71 -17.41
C PHE A 70 11.66 24.42 -15.92
N GLY A 71 12.74 23.94 -15.31
CA GLY A 71 12.74 23.49 -13.92
C GLY A 71 12.42 24.62 -12.94
N LEU A 72 11.71 24.30 -11.85
CA LEU A 72 11.35 25.30 -10.84
C LEU A 72 12.59 25.89 -10.13
N ASN A 73 13.62 25.07 -9.87
CA ASN A 73 14.85 25.57 -9.26
C ASN A 73 15.54 26.59 -10.16
N ASP A 74 15.69 26.24 -11.45
CA ASP A 74 16.28 27.14 -12.44
C ASP A 74 15.46 28.42 -12.56
N ALA A 75 14.13 28.36 -12.42
CA ALA A 75 13.26 29.54 -12.42
C ALA A 75 13.47 30.45 -11.21
N ILE A 76 13.74 29.88 -10.04
CA ILE A 76 14.05 30.64 -8.81
C ILE A 76 15.44 31.26 -8.94
N GLU A 77 16.45 30.48 -9.33
CA GLU A 77 17.85 30.94 -9.46
C GLU A 77 18.01 32.01 -10.55
N SER A 78 17.27 31.89 -11.66
CA SER A 78 17.24 32.90 -12.73
C SER A 78 16.36 34.12 -12.41
N GLY A 79 15.69 34.13 -11.25
CA GLY A 79 14.82 35.21 -10.82
C GLY A 79 13.53 35.36 -11.65
N LEU A 80 13.15 34.34 -12.45
CA LEU A 80 11.91 34.33 -13.22
C LEU A 80 10.66 34.17 -12.34
N VAL A 81 10.83 33.66 -11.11
CA VAL A 81 9.77 33.53 -10.11
C VAL A 81 10.20 34.14 -8.76
N LYS A 82 9.26 34.28 -7.82
CA LYS A 82 9.54 34.70 -6.45
C LYS A 82 10.35 33.63 -5.71
N THR A 83 11.11 34.05 -4.71
CA THR A 83 11.88 33.17 -3.83
C THR A 83 11.06 32.79 -2.58
N PRO A 84 10.85 31.50 -2.30
CA PRO A 84 10.14 31.09 -1.09
C PRO A 84 11.01 31.22 0.16
N ARG A 85 10.48 31.82 1.22
CA ARG A 85 11.09 31.90 2.55
C ARG A 85 10.34 30.99 3.52
N VAL A 86 11.08 30.11 4.19
CA VAL A 86 10.55 29.14 5.15
C VAL A 86 11.11 29.39 6.55
N VAL A 87 10.37 28.99 7.58
CA VAL A 87 10.84 29.12 8.98
C VAL A 87 11.88 28.05 9.27
N VAL A 88 13.10 28.47 9.58
CA VAL A 88 14.22 27.55 9.85
C VAL A 88 14.48 27.40 11.35
N ARG A 89 14.29 28.48 12.13
CA ARG A 89 14.51 28.53 13.59
C ARG A 89 13.45 29.42 14.24
N ASP A 90 12.96 29.02 15.41
CA ASP A 90 12.10 29.79 16.30
C ASP A 90 12.63 29.67 17.76
N ASP A 91 12.19 30.57 18.64
CA ASP A 91 12.61 30.58 20.06
C ASP A 91 11.88 29.51 20.91
N ALA A 92 11.02 28.70 20.27
CA ALA A 92 10.38 27.55 20.89
C ALA A 92 11.38 26.39 20.97
N VAL A 93 11.21 25.48 21.95
CA VAL A 93 12.04 24.26 22.03
C VAL A 93 11.96 23.53 20.68
N PRO A 94 13.07 23.45 19.92
CA PRO A 94 13.04 22.83 18.60
C PRO A 94 12.60 21.38 18.70
N ASP A 95 12.00 20.83 17.64
CA ASP A 95 11.74 19.40 17.57
C ASP A 95 13.07 18.65 17.77
N ALA A 96 13.16 17.90 18.87
CA ALA A 96 14.37 17.20 19.31
C ALA A 96 14.90 16.19 18.27
N LYS A 97 14.08 15.81 17.28
CA LYS A 97 14.46 14.90 16.19
C LYS A 97 15.00 15.59 14.95
N THR A 98 14.58 16.82 14.65
CA THR A 98 14.87 17.49 13.36
C THR A 98 15.68 18.77 13.49
N TYR A 99 15.81 19.35 14.71
CA TYR A 99 16.44 20.65 14.98
C TYR A 99 15.86 21.81 14.14
N LYS A 100 14.69 21.62 13.54
CA LYS A 100 13.95 22.62 12.76
C LYS A 100 12.77 23.12 13.58
N SER A 101 12.35 24.35 13.31
CA SER A 101 11.14 24.92 13.92
C SER A 101 9.93 24.00 13.72
N ARG A 102 9.07 23.89 14.73
CA ARG A 102 7.80 23.16 14.64
C ARG A 102 6.87 23.74 13.55
N LEU A 103 7.07 24.99 13.17
CA LEU A 103 6.34 25.69 12.11
C LEU A 103 6.76 25.25 10.69
N TYR A 104 7.95 24.65 10.53
CA TYR A 104 8.42 24.11 9.25
C TYR A 104 7.58 22.91 8.80
N HIS A 105 7.15 22.07 9.74
CA HIS A 105 6.32 20.89 9.50
C HIS A 105 5.01 20.93 10.30
N ILE A 106 4.34 22.09 10.34
CA ILE A 106 3.20 22.34 11.23
C ILE A 106 2.11 21.27 11.17
N TYR A 107 1.79 20.74 9.98
CA TYR A 107 0.78 19.70 9.81
C TYR A 107 1.21 18.33 10.35
N ASN A 108 2.51 18.01 10.28
CA ASN A 108 3.04 16.72 10.74
C ASN A 108 3.37 16.71 12.23
N ASP A 109 3.29 17.86 12.90
CA ASP A 109 3.45 17.96 14.35
C ASP A 109 2.40 17.08 15.06
N PRO A 110 2.79 16.25 16.06
CA PRO A 110 1.87 15.34 16.74
C PRO A 110 0.63 16.05 17.32
N ASP A 111 0.79 17.27 17.83
CA ASP A 111 -0.29 18.04 18.47
C ASP A 111 -1.28 18.63 17.45
N VAL A 112 -0.86 18.73 16.18
CA VAL A 112 -1.65 19.30 15.09
C VAL A 112 -2.24 18.21 14.19
N LYS A 113 -1.45 17.18 13.87
CA LYS A 113 -1.81 16.15 12.89
C LYS A 113 -3.06 15.39 13.29
N ASP A 114 -3.15 14.99 14.55
CA ASP A 114 -4.27 14.19 15.03
C ASP A 114 -5.55 15.04 15.16
N ASP A 115 -5.42 16.30 15.59
CA ASP A 115 -6.54 17.23 15.70
C ASP A 115 -7.08 17.66 14.32
N LEU A 116 -6.22 17.92 13.33
CA LEU A 116 -6.68 18.30 11.99
C LEU A 116 -7.22 17.10 11.17
N ASN A 117 -7.00 15.86 11.60
CA ASN A 117 -7.49 14.65 10.91
C ASN A 117 -8.79 14.08 11.49
N ARG A 118 -9.31 14.62 12.60
CA ARG A 118 -10.60 14.22 13.16
C ARG A 118 -11.76 15.01 12.55
N ARG A 119 -12.98 14.49 12.69
CA ARG A 119 -14.19 15.30 12.44
C ARG A 119 -14.36 16.26 13.61
N ALA A 120 -14.59 17.53 13.29
CA ALA A 120 -14.71 18.61 14.26
C ALA A 120 -15.72 19.63 13.75
N ASN A 121 -16.45 20.25 14.68
CA ASN A 121 -17.37 21.34 14.35
C ASN A 121 -16.57 22.64 14.09
N PRO A 122 -17.11 23.58 13.29
CA PRO A 122 -16.42 24.84 12.98
C PRO A 122 -16.07 25.68 14.23
N GLU A 123 -16.88 25.58 15.28
CA GLU A 123 -16.71 26.34 16.53
C GLU A 123 -15.57 25.84 17.42
N GLU A 124 -15.05 24.65 17.17
CA GLU A 124 -13.98 24.06 17.96
C GLU A 124 -12.65 24.77 17.71
N PRO A 125 -11.89 25.13 18.77
CA PRO A 125 -10.64 25.89 18.65
C PRO A 125 -9.59 25.13 17.86
N LEU A 126 -8.79 25.84 17.06
CA LEU A 126 -7.62 25.28 16.38
C LEU A 126 -6.50 24.96 17.39
N PRO A 127 -5.58 24.04 17.07
CA PRO A 127 -4.41 23.79 17.91
C PRO A 127 -3.59 25.08 18.14
N ASP A 128 -3.04 25.24 19.34
CA ASP A 128 -2.28 26.44 19.73
C ASP A 128 -1.11 26.73 18.79
N LEU A 129 -0.42 25.69 18.32
CA LEU A 129 0.67 25.85 17.34
C LEU A 129 0.19 26.48 16.03
N VAL A 130 -1.01 26.11 15.56
CA VAL A 130 -1.63 26.68 14.35
C VAL A 130 -2.05 28.13 14.58
N LEU A 131 -2.59 28.45 15.76
CA LEU A 131 -2.92 29.83 16.11
C LEU A 131 -1.67 30.72 16.17
N ASN A 132 -0.60 30.25 16.83
CA ASN A 132 0.69 30.94 16.89
C ASN A 132 1.30 31.15 15.50
N ALA A 133 1.20 30.13 14.63
CA ALA A 133 1.63 30.24 13.24
C ALA A 133 0.87 31.33 12.48
N TYR A 134 -0.46 31.43 12.66
CA TYR A 134 -1.25 32.51 12.08
C TYR A 134 -0.91 33.88 12.65
N TYR A 135 -0.57 33.99 13.93
CA TYR A 135 -0.10 35.24 14.52
C TYR A 135 1.18 35.72 13.86
N LEU A 136 2.20 34.87 13.79
CA LEU A 136 3.49 35.22 13.18
C LEU A 136 3.35 35.57 11.70
N LEU A 137 2.70 34.69 10.93
CA LEU A 137 2.52 34.90 9.49
C LEU A 137 1.61 36.10 9.18
N GLY A 138 0.60 36.34 10.01
CA GLY A 138 -0.33 37.44 9.83
C GLY A 138 0.23 38.80 10.26
N TYR A 139 1.12 38.85 11.26
CA TYR A 139 1.86 40.08 11.58
C TYR A 139 2.76 40.50 10.43
N ASP A 140 3.50 39.55 9.84
CA ASP A 140 4.34 39.82 8.66
C ASP A 140 3.51 40.25 7.44
N TRP A 141 2.36 39.59 7.23
CA TRP A 141 1.40 40.01 6.20
C TRP A 141 0.88 41.44 6.41
N ARG A 142 0.65 41.85 7.67
CA ARG A 142 0.20 43.22 7.98
C ARG A 142 1.28 44.26 7.67
N GLU A 143 2.56 43.93 7.88
CA GLU A 143 3.64 44.82 7.47
C GLU A 143 3.73 44.92 5.93
N ALA A 144 3.56 43.81 5.21
CA ALA A 144 3.44 43.83 3.75
C ALA A 144 2.24 44.69 3.28
N LEU A 145 1.11 44.59 3.96
CA LEU A 145 -0.09 45.39 3.69
C LEU A 145 0.17 46.89 3.86
N LYS A 146 0.87 47.30 4.93
CA LYS A 146 1.25 48.70 5.14
C LYS A 146 2.17 49.19 4.03
N ALA A 147 3.23 48.45 3.73
CA ALA A 147 4.18 48.80 2.68
C ALA A 147 3.50 48.97 1.31
N TRP A 148 2.56 48.07 0.97
CA TRP A 148 1.83 48.12 -0.30
C TRP A 148 0.84 49.29 -0.36
N ARG A 149 0.22 49.65 0.77
CA ARG A 149 -0.64 50.84 0.88
C ARG A 149 0.15 52.13 0.77
N GLU A 150 1.31 52.21 1.42
CA GLU A 150 2.23 53.35 1.34
C GLU A 150 2.75 53.55 -0.09
N ALA A 151 3.03 52.44 -0.80
CA ALA A 151 3.40 52.44 -2.22
C ALA A 151 2.22 52.74 -3.16
N GLY A 152 0.99 52.89 -2.66
CA GLY A 152 -0.19 53.21 -3.46
C GLY A 152 -0.67 52.09 -4.39
N LEU A 153 -0.33 50.83 -4.10
CA LEU A 153 -0.77 49.69 -4.90
C LEU A 153 -2.29 49.47 -4.76
N ARG A 154 -2.98 49.32 -5.90
CA ARG A 154 -4.44 49.09 -5.93
C ARG A 154 -4.84 47.72 -5.40
N THR A 155 -4.02 46.71 -5.65
CA THR A 155 -4.28 45.33 -5.22
C THR A 155 -3.45 45.01 -3.99
N LEU A 156 -4.06 44.35 -3.01
CA LEU A 156 -3.49 44.14 -1.68
C LEU A 156 -2.86 42.74 -1.57
N PRO A 157 -1.92 42.53 -0.63
CA PRO A 157 -1.29 41.23 -0.45
C PRO A 157 -2.30 40.17 -0.02
N VAL A 158 -2.16 38.96 -0.54
CA VAL A 158 -3.06 37.83 -0.27
C VAL A 158 -2.35 36.76 0.54
N MET A 159 -3.05 36.26 1.56
CA MET A 159 -2.67 35.07 2.34
C MET A 159 -3.50 33.86 1.91
N ILE A 160 -2.83 32.74 1.70
CA ILE A 160 -3.47 31.46 1.37
C ILE A 160 -3.36 30.50 2.55
N THR A 161 -4.45 29.82 2.86
CA THR A 161 -4.45 28.62 3.70
C THR A 161 -4.87 27.42 2.86
N VAL A 162 -4.04 26.38 2.85
CA VAL A 162 -4.34 25.11 2.20
C VAL A 162 -4.59 24.03 3.25
N CYS A 163 -5.85 23.63 3.39
CA CYS A 163 -6.32 22.67 4.37
C CYS A 163 -6.34 21.24 3.82
N ASN A 164 -6.21 20.27 4.72
CA ASN A 164 -6.35 18.85 4.39
C ASN A 164 -7.80 18.42 4.13
N ARG A 165 -8.78 19.08 4.74
CA ARG A 165 -10.21 18.72 4.70
C ARG A 165 -11.14 19.93 4.84
N THR A 166 -12.41 19.75 4.48
CA THR A 166 -13.46 20.78 4.57
C THR A 166 -13.75 21.19 6.01
N GLU A 167 -13.70 20.26 6.96
CA GLU A 167 -13.91 20.57 8.38
C GLU A 167 -12.80 21.49 8.93
N THR A 168 -11.55 21.24 8.54
CA THR A 168 -10.41 22.11 8.90
C THR A 168 -10.56 23.49 8.29
N ALA A 169 -10.96 23.58 7.01
CA ALA A 169 -11.20 24.86 6.35
C ALA A 169 -12.34 25.65 7.01
N ALA A 170 -13.43 24.98 7.40
CA ALA A 170 -14.53 25.61 8.14
C ALA A 170 -14.08 26.11 9.52
N ARG A 171 -13.24 25.36 10.24
CA ARG A 171 -12.66 25.80 11.54
C ARG A 171 -11.74 27.00 11.38
N VAL A 172 -10.89 27.00 10.34
CA VAL A 172 -10.03 28.16 10.03
C VAL A 172 -10.88 29.38 9.72
N LYS A 173 -11.89 29.24 8.85
CA LYS A 173 -12.82 30.33 8.52
C LYS A 173 -13.49 30.88 9.78
N HIS A 174 -14.07 29.99 10.58
CA HIS A 174 -14.73 30.37 11.83
C HIS A 174 -13.77 31.08 12.81
N ALA A 175 -12.51 30.66 12.91
CA ALA A 175 -11.52 31.32 13.77
C ALA A 175 -11.22 32.76 13.36
N PHE A 176 -11.23 33.08 12.05
CA PHE A 176 -11.11 34.45 11.54
C PHE A 176 -12.42 35.23 11.73
N ASP A 177 -13.56 34.66 11.34
CA ASP A 177 -14.88 35.32 11.47
C ASP A 177 -15.20 35.69 12.94
N SER A 178 -14.85 34.81 13.88
CA SER A 178 -15.04 35.01 15.33
C SER A 178 -13.92 35.82 16.00
N ARG A 179 -12.95 36.35 15.23
CA ARG A 179 -11.80 37.13 15.72
C ARG A 179 -10.96 36.45 16.81
N ARG A 180 -10.92 35.12 16.81
CA ARG A 180 -10.03 34.33 17.69
C ARG A 180 -8.57 34.47 17.30
N ILE A 181 -8.31 34.87 16.05
CA ILE A 181 -7.01 35.31 15.57
C ILE A 181 -7.06 36.84 15.54
N HIS A 182 -6.32 37.49 16.45
CA HIS A 182 -6.39 38.95 16.66
C HIS A 182 -5.61 39.75 15.59
N ILE A 183 -6.02 39.61 14.33
CA ILE A 183 -5.50 40.37 13.19
C ILE A 183 -6.71 40.91 12.42
N ASP A 184 -7.21 42.06 12.85
CA ASP A 184 -8.50 42.61 12.43
C ASP A 184 -8.63 42.73 10.90
N GLU A 185 -7.54 43.07 10.22
CA GLU A 185 -7.53 43.23 8.76
C GLU A 185 -7.75 41.92 8.00
N LEU A 186 -7.40 40.77 8.59
CA LEU A 186 -7.62 39.43 8.02
C LEU A 186 -8.96 38.79 8.45
N CYS A 187 -9.69 39.42 9.37
CA CYS A 187 -10.93 38.90 9.94
C CYS A 187 -12.19 39.46 9.26
N ASP A 188 -12.04 40.25 8.19
CA ASP A 188 -13.17 40.79 7.41
C ASP A 188 -13.82 39.69 6.55
N PRO A 189 -15.07 39.26 6.84
CA PRO A 189 -15.72 38.18 6.11
C PRO A 189 -15.90 38.47 4.61
N GLU A 190 -16.01 39.74 4.21
CA GLU A 190 -16.14 40.12 2.80
C GLU A 190 -14.83 39.95 2.01
N ARG A 191 -13.70 39.77 2.71
CA ARG A 191 -12.36 39.61 2.13
C ARG A 191 -11.80 38.19 2.28
N ILE A 192 -12.57 37.29 2.89
CA ILE A 192 -12.24 35.87 3.06
C ILE A 192 -12.99 35.06 2.00
N LEU A 193 -12.23 34.43 1.12
CA LEU A 193 -12.73 33.50 0.12
C LEU A 193 -12.57 32.06 0.62
N HIS A 194 -13.68 31.36 0.86
CA HIS A 194 -13.67 29.95 1.26
C HIS A 194 -14.07 29.07 0.07
N ILE A 195 -13.17 28.17 -0.32
CA ILE A 195 -13.32 27.30 -1.48
C ILE A 195 -13.49 25.86 -0.99
N ASP A 196 -14.72 25.35 -1.07
CA ASP A 196 -15.04 23.95 -0.80
C ASP A 196 -14.91 23.17 -2.12
N SER A 197 -14.11 22.09 -2.12
CA SER A 197 -13.79 21.32 -3.32
C SER A 197 -15.04 20.85 -4.07
N LYS A 198 -16.12 20.55 -3.35
CA LYS A 198 -17.39 20.10 -3.96
C LYS A 198 -18.08 21.18 -4.80
N VAL A 199 -18.00 22.44 -4.39
CA VAL A 199 -18.66 23.55 -5.09
C VAL A 199 -17.91 23.89 -6.38
N LEU A 200 -16.59 23.71 -6.39
CA LEU A 200 -15.75 23.90 -7.58
C LEU A 200 -15.94 22.76 -8.59
N ASP A 201 -15.97 21.50 -8.12
CA ASP A 201 -16.23 20.31 -8.96
C ASP A 201 -17.62 20.37 -9.62
N GLU A 202 -18.65 20.81 -8.88
CA GLU A 202 -20.02 21.00 -9.41
C GLU A 202 -20.09 22.14 -10.44
N ALA A 203 -19.21 23.14 -10.32
CA ALA A 203 -19.07 24.22 -11.28
C ALA A 203 -18.33 23.77 -12.56
N GLU A 204 -17.31 22.92 -12.41
CA GLU A 204 -16.48 22.33 -13.48
C GLU A 204 -17.17 21.30 -14.35
N ALA A 205 -18.20 20.64 -13.82
CA ALA A 205 -19.06 19.80 -14.63
C ALA A 205 -19.95 20.59 -15.63
N GLN A 206 -20.03 21.92 -15.54
CA GLN A 206 -20.94 22.76 -16.33
C GLN A 206 -20.22 23.65 -17.36
N ASP A 207 -19.15 23.15 -18.01
CA ASP A 207 -18.34 23.87 -19.00
C ASP A 207 -19.03 24.22 -20.35
N GLU A 208 -20.37 24.28 -20.41
CA GLU A 208 -21.05 24.98 -21.51
C GLU A 208 -21.40 26.41 -21.07
N PRO A 209 -21.02 27.45 -21.84
CA PRO A 209 -21.44 28.81 -21.55
C PRO A 209 -22.98 28.85 -21.60
N ALA A 210 -23.61 29.06 -20.44
CA ALA A 210 -25.05 29.23 -20.38
C ALA A 210 -25.44 30.37 -21.32
N ALA A 211 -26.19 30.04 -22.37
CA ALA A 211 -26.83 31.04 -23.23
C ALA A 211 -27.69 31.96 -22.35
N PRO A 212 -27.80 33.26 -22.67
CA PRO A 212 -28.63 34.16 -21.88
C PRO A 212 -30.05 33.64 -21.90
N VAL A 213 -30.55 33.22 -20.73
CA VAL A 213 -31.92 32.76 -20.57
C VAL A 213 -32.80 33.97 -20.77
N VAL A 214 -33.53 33.99 -21.88
CA VAL A 214 -34.54 35.00 -22.18
C VAL A 214 -35.69 34.78 -21.20
N ASP A 215 -36.02 35.81 -20.42
CA ASP A 215 -37.14 35.81 -19.48
C ASP A 215 -38.43 35.37 -20.20
N VAL A 216 -39.02 34.26 -19.75
CA VAL A 216 -40.43 33.97 -20.03
C VAL A 216 -41.21 34.49 -18.82
N ALA A 217 -41.88 35.61 -19.04
CA ALA A 217 -42.83 36.18 -18.10
C ALA A 217 -43.92 35.13 -17.79
N ASP A 218 -44.08 34.80 -16.51
CA ASP A 218 -45.29 34.17 -16.01
C ASP A 218 -46.07 35.27 -15.28
N GLU A 219 -47.08 35.79 -15.95
CA GLU A 219 -48.04 36.74 -15.43
C GLU A 219 -48.89 36.04 -14.37
N ASN A 220 -48.65 36.36 -13.10
CA ASN A 220 -49.71 36.31 -12.08
C ASN A 220 -49.47 37.42 -11.06
N GLU A 221 -50.19 38.52 -11.29
CA GLU A 221 -50.39 39.63 -10.38
C GLU A 221 -51.07 39.15 -9.09
N GLN A 222 -50.46 39.46 -7.94
CA GLN A 222 -51.22 39.82 -6.75
C GLN A 222 -50.46 40.89 -5.98
N GLU A 223 -51.05 42.07 -5.98
CA GLU A 223 -50.57 43.31 -5.36
C GLU A 223 -50.31 43.17 -3.86
N GLY A 224 -49.21 43.74 -3.40
CA GLY A 224 -48.90 43.97 -1.99
C GLY A 224 -47.68 44.84 -1.86
N GLU A 225 -47.89 46.15 -1.69
CA GLU A 225 -46.85 47.15 -1.40
C GLU A 225 -46.01 46.74 -0.17
N ASN A 226 -44.72 46.51 -0.39
CA ASN A 226 -43.68 46.76 0.61
C ASN A 226 -42.36 46.99 -0.11
N ASP A 227 -41.91 48.24 -0.04
CA ASP A 227 -40.74 48.80 -0.70
C ASP A 227 -39.46 48.36 0.04
N ALA A 228 -38.86 47.26 -0.40
CA ALA A 228 -37.48 46.88 -0.12
C ALA A 228 -36.94 46.11 -1.33
N PRO A 229 -35.73 46.38 -1.85
CA PRO A 229 -35.19 45.65 -2.98
C PRO A 229 -34.96 44.20 -2.53
N VAL A 230 -35.83 43.29 -3.00
CA VAL A 230 -35.65 41.86 -2.81
C VAL A 230 -34.47 41.45 -3.68
N GLU A 231 -33.29 41.27 -3.07
CA GLU A 231 -32.12 40.70 -3.74
C GLU A 231 -32.52 39.36 -4.37
N ARG A 232 -32.49 39.28 -5.70
CA ARG A 232 -32.75 38.05 -6.45
C ARG A 232 -31.74 37.01 -5.96
N LYS A 233 -32.20 35.99 -5.22
CA LYS A 233 -31.33 34.90 -4.75
C LYS A 233 -30.77 34.18 -5.96
N LEU A 234 -29.47 34.36 -6.21
CA LEU A 234 -28.73 33.70 -7.27
C LEU A 234 -28.96 32.19 -7.23
N THR A 235 -29.14 31.57 -8.39
CA THR A 235 -29.22 30.11 -8.52
C THR A 235 -27.88 29.47 -8.14
N LYS A 236 -27.88 28.17 -7.82
CA LYS A 236 -26.64 27.45 -7.45
C LYS A 236 -25.57 27.53 -8.55
N ALA A 237 -25.97 27.50 -9.83
CA ALA A 237 -25.08 27.63 -10.97
C ALA A 237 -24.47 29.05 -11.07
N GLU A 238 -25.27 30.10 -10.90
CA GLU A 238 -24.77 31.48 -10.90
C GLU A 238 -23.86 31.78 -9.70
N GLN A 239 -24.14 31.19 -8.53
CA GLN A 239 -23.27 31.29 -7.36
C GLN A 239 -21.92 30.61 -7.60
N ALA A 240 -21.93 29.45 -8.25
CA ALA A 240 -20.74 28.70 -8.61
C ALA A 240 -19.88 29.46 -9.65
N GLU A 241 -20.51 30.04 -10.68
CA GLU A 241 -19.83 30.86 -11.69
C GLU A 241 -19.26 32.16 -11.09
N ARG A 242 -20.02 32.83 -10.22
CA ARG A 242 -19.51 34.01 -9.49
C ARG A 242 -18.32 33.64 -8.59
N LEU A 243 -18.35 32.47 -7.96
CA LEU A 243 -17.24 31.97 -7.14
C LEU A 243 -15.99 31.75 -8.01
N ARG A 244 -16.14 31.11 -9.17
CA ARG A 244 -15.05 30.93 -10.15
C ARG A 244 -14.44 32.24 -10.60
N GLN A 245 -15.27 33.18 -11.06
CA GLN A 245 -14.81 34.50 -11.47
C GLN A 245 -14.08 35.24 -10.34
N THR A 246 -14.56 35.10 -9.10
CA THR A 246 -13.91 35.69 -7.93
C THR A 246 -12.55 35.04 -7.65
N VAL A 247 -12.46 33.71 -7.74
CA VAL A 247 -11.19 32.96 -7.61
C VAL A 247 -10.20 33.41 -8.69
N ASP A 248 -10.57 33.34 -9.97
CA ASP A 248 -9.70 33.63 -11.12
C ASP A 248 -9.20 35.08 -11.17
N THR A 249 -9.87 35.97 -10.45
CA THR A 249 -9.56 37.40 -10.42
C THR A 249 -9.02 37.91 -9.08
N VAL A 250 -8.68 37.02 -8.15
CA VAL A 250 -8.00 37.43 -6.90
C VAL A 250 -6.73 38.22 -7.23
N GLY A 251 -6.63 39.42 -6.67
CA GLY A 251 -5.48 40.30 -6.89
C GLY A 251 -5.44 41.00 -8.25
N LYS A 252 -6.53 40.98 -9.03
CA LYS A 252 -6.69 41.76 -10.27
C LYS A 252 -7.57 42.99 -10.01
N ALA A 253 -7.08 44.18 -10.37
CA ALA A 253 -7.80 45.44 -10.13
C ALA A 253 -9.08 45.54 -10.99
N GLY A 254 -10.17 46.07 -10.43
CA GLY A 254 -11.45 46.26 -11.11
C GLY A 254 -12.26 44.98 -11.34
N GLN A 255 -11.85 43.86 -10.75
CA GLN A 255 -12.46 42.54 -10.93
C GLN A 255 -13.05 42.02 -9.60
N PRO A 256 -13.96 41.03 -9.63
CA PRO A 256 -14.64 40.54 -8.43
C PRO A 256 -13.71 40.10 -7.29
N GLY A 257 -12.54 39.54 -7.62
CA GLY A 257 -11.54 39.09 -6.65
C GLY A 257 -10.59 40.17 -6.12
N GLU A 258 -10.70 41.44 -6.53
CA GLU A 258 -9.76 42.52 -6.18
C GLU A 258 -9.55 42.68 -4.66
N LYS A 259 -10.64 42.59 -3.90
CA LYS A 259 -10.66 42.87 -2.45
C LYS A 259 -10.29 41.67 -1.58
N ILE A 260 -10.16 40.48 -2.17
CA ILE A 260 -9.87 39.26 -1.42
C ILE A 260 -8.46 39.35 -0.85
N GLN A 261 -8.35 39.12 0.46
CA GLN A 261 -7.09 39.17 1.21
C GLN A 261 -6.73 37.81 1.81
N LYS A 262 -7.72 36.93 1.97
CA LYS A 262 -7.53 35.58 2.49
C LYS A 262 -8.25 34.55 1.62
N VAL A 263 -7.54 33.52 1.20
CA VAL A 263 -8.11 32.36 0.51
C VAL A 263 -7.94 31.13 1.39
N ILE A 264 -9.04 30.44 1.70
CA ILE A 264 -9.04 29.17 2.44
C ILE A 264 -9.54 28.10 1.49
N SER A 265 -8.68 27.13 1.18
CA SER A 265 -8.97 26.07 0.20
C SER A 265 -8.76 24.69 0.79
N VAL A 266 -9.56 23.74 0.31
CA VAL A 266 -9.44 22.32 0.58
C VAL A 266 -8.88 21.62 -0.65
N GLY A 267 -7.80 20.87 -0.49
CA GLY A 267 -7.29 20.03 -1.58
C GLY A 267 -6.51 20.80 -2.64
N MET A 268 -6.62 20.35 -3.90
CA MET A 268 -6.01 21.01 -5.06
C MET A 268 -7.06 21.98 -5.61
N LEU A 269 -6.72 23.27 -5.72
CA LEU A 269 -7.49 24.18 -6.56
C LEU A 269 -7.33 23.74 -8.01
N SER A 270 -8.38 23.84 -8.84
CA SER A 270 -8.26 23.55 -10.27
C SER A 270 -7.23 24.46 -10.96
N GLU A 271 -6.76 24.02 -12.12
CA GLU A 271 -5.84 24.77 -12.98
C GLU A 271 -6.59 26.00 -13.53
N GLY A 272 -6.09 27.21 -13.25
CA GLY A 272 -6.74 28.45 -13.71
C GLY A 272 -6.45 29.69 -12.84
N TRP A 273 -6.04 29.48 -11.59
CA TRP A 273 -5.80 30.59 -10.67
C TRP A 273 -4.39 31.18 -10.75
N ASP A 274 -4.26 32.39 -11.32
CA ASP A 274 -3.01 33.14 -11.51
C ASP A 274 -3.01 34.46 -10.71
N ALA A 275 -2.69 34.39 -9.41
CA ALA A 275 -2.66 35.54 -8.50
C ALA A 275 -1.21 35.97 -8.17
N LYS A 276 -0.78 37.10 -8.74
CA LYS A 276 0.55 37.69 -8.49
C LYS A 276 0.70 38.32 -7.10
N THR A 277 -0.41 38.58 -6.41
CA THR A 277 -0.43 39.30 -5.11
C THR A 277 -0.25 38.40 -3.89
N VAL A 278 -0.08 37.10 -4.11
CA VAL A 278 0.18 36.14 -3.02
C VAL A 278 1.55 36.41 -2.42
N THR A 279 1.57 36.61 -1.10
CA THR A 279 2.79 36.90 -0.33
C THR A 279 2.99 35.91 0.81
N HIS A 280 1.92 35.25 1.28
CA HIS A 280 1.94 34.38 2.45
C HIS A 280 1.16 33.09 2.19
N ILE A 281 1.74 31.94 2.56
CA ILE A 281 1.12 30.61 2.40
C ILE A 281 1.20 29.84 3.73
N MET A 282 0.05 29.33 4.17
CA MET A 282 -0.11 28.45 5.32
C MET A 282 -0.52 27.05 4.84
N GLY A 283 0.38 26.07 5.00
CA GLY A 283 0.15 24.67 4.68
C GLY A 283 -0.35 23.86 5.87
N LEU A 284 -1.63 23.49 5.88
CA LEU A 284 -2.27 22.65 6.90
C LEU A 284 -2.64 21.26 6.35
N ARG A 285 -1.77 20.69 5.51
CA ARG A 285 -1.94 19.36 4.93
C ARG A 285 -0.62 18.62 4.76
N ALA A 286 -0.71 17.31 4.52
CA ALA A 286 0.45 16.51 4.17
C ALA A 286 0.91 16.85 2.74
N PHE A 287 2.18 17.23 2.61
CA PHE A 287 2.87 17.44 1.35
C PHE A 287 3.84 16.29 1.11
N THR A 288 3.33 15.19 0.56
CA THR A 288 4.09 13.93 0.38
C THR A 288 4.74 13.78 -0.99
N SER A 289 4.34 14.59 -1.97
CA SER A 289 4.84 14.56 -3.35
C SER A 289 5.36 15.94 -3.77
N GLN A 290 6.44 15.96 -4.54
CA GLN A 290 7.01 17.17 -5.14
C GLN A 290 5.98 17.91 -5.99
N LEU A 291 5.25 17.19 -6.87
CA LEU A 291 4.23 17.78 -7.75
C LEU A 291 3.16 18.55 -6.95
N LEU A 292 2.74 18.00 -5.80
CA LEU A 292 1.74 18.64 -4.96
C LEU A 292 2.28 19.92 -4.29
N CYS A 293 3.57 19.93 -3.93
CA CYS A 293 4.23 21.13 -3.39
C CYS A 293 4.33 22.21 -4.46
N GLU A 294 4.77 21.84 -5.66
CA GLU A 294 4.91 22.74 -6.82
C GLU A 294 3.56 23.30 -7.25
N GLN A 295 2.49 22.49 -7.27
CA GLN A 295 1.14 22.94 -7.60
C GLN A 295 0.56 23.91 -6.55
N VAL A 296 0.87 23.72 -5.27
CA VAL A 296 0.36 24.57 -4.19
C VAL A 296 1.17 25.86 -4.07
N VAL A 297 2.49 25.78 -4.18
CA VAL A 297 3.37 26.92 -3.99
C VAL A 297 3.60 27.69 -5.28
N GLY A 298 3.64 27.02 -6.44
CA GLY A 298 3.79 27.66 -7.75
C GLY A 298 2.79 28.78 -8.00
N ARG A 299 1.60 28.70 -7.37
CA ARG A 299 0.58 29.74 -7.35
C ARG A 299 1.03 31.02 -6.66
N GLY A 300 1.82 30.90 -5.60
CA GLY A 300 2.42 32.03 -4.89
C GLY A 300 3.79 32.46 -5.40
N LEU A 301 4.42 31.71 -6.29
CA LEU A 301 5.74 32.05 -6.85
C LEU A 301 5.67 33.03 -8.02
N ARG A 302 4.47 33.40 -8.50
CA ARG A 302 4.30 34.36 -9.59
C ARG A 302 4.75 35.76 -9.14
N ARG A 303 5.67 36.36 -9.89
CA ARG A 303 6.18 37.72 -9.67
C ARG A 303 5.12 38.75 -10.02
N THR A 304 5.15 39.87 -9.31
CA THR A 304 4.34 41.05 -9.61
C THR A 304 4.93 41.84 -10.77
N SER A 305 6.27 41.90 -10.87
CA SER A 305 6.99 42.62 -11.91
C SER A 305 8.12 41.80 -12.56
N HIS A 306 8.32 42.04 -13.86
CA HIS A 306 9.47 41.58 -14.65
C HIS A 306 10.28 42.78 -15.17
N GLU A 307 10.17 43.94 -14.52
CA GLU A 307 11.03 45.07 -14.82
C GLU A 307 12.45 44.79 -14.33
N VAL A 308 13.40 44.97 -15.24
CA VAL A 308 14.83 44.83 -14.94
C VAL A 308 15.28 46.11 -14.25
N ASN A 309 15.93 45.98 -13.10
CA ASN A 309 16.52 47.14 -12.45
C ASN A 309 17.64 47.69 -13.35
N PRO A 310 17.56 48.95 -13.82
CA PRO A 310 18.55 49.53 -14.72
C PRO A 310 19.98 49.59 -14.16
N ALA A 311 20.14 49.56 -12.84
CA ALA A 311 21.43 49.61 -12.15
C ALA A 311 22.10 48.24 -12.01
N THR A 312 21.32 47.16 -11.82
CA THR A 312 21.86 45.81 -11.62
C THR A 312 21.76 44.92 -12.86
N GLY A 313 20.90 45.27 -13.82
CA GLY A 313 20.61 44.45 -15.00
C GLY A 313 19.86 43.16 -14.69
N LEU A 314 19.36 43.00 -13.45
CA LEU A 314 18.65 41.83 -12.95
C LEU A 314 17.25 42.22 -12.45
N PHE A 315 16.37 41.24 -12.30
CA PHE A 315 15.08 41.46 -11.65
C PHE A 315 15.25 41.62 -10.13
N GLU A 316 14.49 42.52 -9.51
CA GLU A 316 14.48 42.65 -8.04
C GLU A 316 13.98 41.37 -7.36
N PRO A 317 14.54 40.94 -6.21
CA PRO A 317 14.06 39.75 -5.54
C PRO A 317 12.68 39.99 -4.93
N GLU A 318 11.70 39.17 -5.32
CA GLU A 318 10.40 39.08 -4.67
C GLU A 318 10.32 37.82 -3.81
N TYR A 319 9.65 37.89 -2.66
CA TYR A 319 9.57 36.78 -1.73
C TYR A 319 8.14 36.32 -1.46
N VAL A 320 7.99 35.04 -1.13
CA VAL A 320 6.75 34.48 -0.57
C VAL A 320 7.07 33.75 0.74
N ASN A 321 6.37 34.11 1.82
CA ASN A 321 6.58 33.52 3.13
C ASN A 321 5.70 32.28 3.32
N ILE A 322 6.29 31.17 3.73
CA ILE A 322 5.62 29.87 3.72
C ILE A 322 5.82 29.13 5.04
N PHE A 323 4.70 28.73 5.64
CA PHE A 323 4.67 27.90 6.85
C PHE A 323 4.03 26.55 6.51
N GLY A 324 4.56 25.47 7.08
CA GLY A 324 3.96 24.13 6.93
C GLY A 324 4.13 23.42 5.59
N VAL A 325 4.88 24.01 4.64
CA VAL A 325 5.24 23.38 3.36
C VAL A 325 6.75 23.10 3.35
N PRO A 326 7.19 21.83 3.32
CA PRO A 326 8.61 21.52 3.39
C PRO A 326 9.29 21.71 2.04
N PHE A 327 10.04 22.79 1.89
CA PHE A 327 10.98 23.01 0.79
C PHE A 327 12.29 22.26 1.03
N THR A 328 12.23 20.93 1.05
CA THR A 328 13.43 20.08 1.19
C THR A 328 14.34 20.07 -0.04
N PHE A 329 13.98 20.79 -1.11
CA PHE A 329 14.73 20.84 -2.36
C PHE A 329 15.59 22.10 -2.55
N LEU A 330 15.50 23.10 -1.66
CA LEU A 330 16.25 24.37 -1.77
C LEU A 330 17.40 24.44 -0.75
N PRO A 331 18.66 24.71 -1.17
CA PRO A 331 19.69 25.18 -0.26
C PRO A 331 19.25 26.54 0.29
N HIS A 332 19.23 26.68 1.62
CA HIS A 332 18.75 27.89 2.26
C HIS A 332 19.82 28.98 2.17
N GLU A 333 19.49 30.11 1.56
CA GLU A 333 20.30 31.33 1.65
C GLU A 333 20.04 32.03 2.99
N GLY A 334 20.88 31.70 3.98
CA GLY A 334 21.03 32.46 5.22
C GLY A 334 22.52 32.53 5.53
N GLY A 335 23.10 33.72 5.43
CA GLY A 335 24.55 33.93 5.27
C GLY A 335 25.44 33.66 6.49
N GLU A 336 26.74 33.69 6.17
CA GLU A 336 27.95 33.63 7.00
C GLU A 336 28.21 32.33 7.76
N ASP A 337 28.77 31.32 7.08
CA ASP A 337 29.80 30.42 7.64
C ASP A 337 30.32 29.43 6.58
N GLY A 338 31.41 29.78 5.90
CA GLY A 338 32.26 28.85 5.12
C GLY A 338 31.56 28.00 4.05
N PRO A 339 32.28 27.09 3.35
CA PRO A 339 31.62 26.00 2.64
C PRO A 339 30.78 25.21 3.65
N PRO A 340 29.59 24.72 3.25
CA PRO A 340 28.73 23.93 4.15
C PRO A 340 29.57 22.84 4.81
N PRO A 341 29.39 22.56 6.12
CA PRO A 341 30.09 21.45 6.74
C PRO A 341 29.80 20.21 5.87
N PRO A 342 30.85 19.45 5.49
CA PRO A 342 30.69 18.33 4.57
C PRO A 342 29.53 17.47 5.07
N PRO A 343 28.65 17.02 4.16
CA PRO A 343 27.48 16.25 4.55
C PRO A 343 27.92 15.15 5.50
N THR A 344 27.25 15.06 6.65
CA THR A 344 27.55 14.03 7.63
C THR A 344 27.52 12.68 6.91
N PRO A 345 28.57 11.85 7.04
CA PRO A 345 28.67 10.61 6.29
C PRO A 345 27.43 9.77 6.57
N LYS A 346 26.62 9.54 5.54
CA LYS A 346 25.47 8.65 5.64
C LYS A 346 25.97 7.22 5.52
N THR A 347 25.51 6.37 6.41
CA THR A 347 25.79 4.94 6.32
C THR A 347 24.84 4.34 5.28
N ALA A 348 25.39 3.70 4.26
CA ALA A 348 24.60 2.88 3.33
C ALA A 348 24.10 1.65 4.09
N VAL A 349 22.80 1.38 4.02
CA VAL A 349 22.14 0.22 4.59
C VAL A 349 21.75 -0.69 3.43
N GLU A 350 22.36 -1.86 3.35
CA GLU A 350 22.23 -2.77 2.22
C GLU A 350 22.52 -4.22 2.62
N PRO A 351 22.06 -5.21 1.83
CA PRO A 351 22.46 -6.59 2.00
C PRO A 351 23.98 -6.73 1.79
N ASP A 352 24.69 -7.30 2.74
CA ASP A 352 26.13 -7.55 2.67
C ASP A 352 26.39 -8.90 2.01
N PRO A 353 27.01 -8.96 0.80
CA PRO A 353 27.28 -10.22 0.11
C PRO A 353 28.14 -11.19 0.93
N ALA A 354 28.99 -10.69 1.84
CA ALA A 354 29.80 -11.53 2.72
C ALA A 354 28.96 -12.21 3.83
N LYS A 355 27.73 -11.73 4.06
CA LYS A 355 26.78 -12.21 5.08
C LYS A 355 25.58 -12.93 4.47
N ALA A 356 25.70 -13.42 3.24
CA ALA A 356 24.64 -14.16 2.55
C ALA A 356 24.15 -15.38 3.34
N GLU A 357 24.98 -15.98 4.20
CA GLU A 357 24.56 -17.08 5.09
C GLU A 357 23.45 -16.67 6.09
N PHE A 358 23.37 -15.38 6.44
CA PHE A 358 22.37 -14.81 7.33
C PHE A 358 21.12 -14.33 6.59
N GLU A 359 21.00 -14.61 5.27
CA GLU A 359 19.83 -14.23 4.47
C GLU A 359 18.54 -14.85 5.06
N ILE A 360 17.51 -14.03 5.27
CA ILE A 360 16.21 -14.48 5.76
C ILE A 360 15.19 -14.34 4.63
N ARG A 361 14.46 -15.42 4.34
CA ARG A 361 13.40 -15.49 3.32
C ARG A 361 12.05 -15.72 3.98
N TRP A 362 11.01 -15.09 3.46
CA TRP A 362 9.66 -15.21 4.02
C TRP A 362 8.58 -15.24 2.92
N PRO A 363 7.42 -15.88 3.19
CA PRO A 363 6.28 -15.84 2.28
C PRO A 363 5.64 -14.45 2.26
N ASN A 364 5.39 -13.91 1.07
CA ASN A 364 4.69 -12.64 0.89
C ASN A 364 3.18 -12.89 0.77
N VAL A 365 2.47 -12.88 1.90
CA VAL A 365 1.05 -13.22 1.99
C VAL A 365 0.18 -11.98 1.83
N VAL A 366 -0.68 -11.97 0.81
CA VAL A 366 -1.63 -10.88 0.51
C VAL A 366 -2.94 -11.03 1.28
N ARG A 367 -3.41 -12.26 1.50
CA ARG A 367 -4.59 -12.55 2.34
C ARG A 367 -4.58 -14.00 2.82
N ILE A 368 -5.42 -14.28 3.81
CA ILE A 368 -5.64 -15.64 4.31
C ILE A 368 -7.09 -16.02 3.98
N GLU A 369 -7.27 -17.14 3.29
CA GLU A 369 -8.58 -17.69 2.95
C GLU A 369 -8.92 -18.85 3.88
N ARG A 370 -10.20 -18.94 4.25
CA ARG A 370 -10.75 -20.09 4.99
C ARG A 370 -11.41 -21.00 3.99
N VAL A 371 -10.78 -22.15 3.74
CA VAL A 371 -11.32 -23.17 2.86
C VAL A 371 -11.86 -24.29 3.74
N PHE A 372 -13.11 -24.68 3.52
CA PHE A 372 -13.66 -25.88 4.11
C PHE A 372 -13.06 -27.07 3.35
N GLN A 373 -12.10 -27.76 3.95
CA GLN A 373 -11.60 -29.01 3.41
C GLN A 373 -12.36 -30.15 4.08
N PRO A 374 -13.05 -31.01 3.30
CA PRO A 374 -13.54 -32.26 3.85
C PRO A 374 -12.31 -33.10 4.22
N THR A 375 -12.24 -33.46 5.49
CA THR A 375 -11.21 -34.33 6.07
C THR A 375 -11.88 -35.60 6.57
N LEU A 376 -11.30 -36.75 6.25
CA LEU A 376 -11.72 -38.02 6.79
C LEU A 376 -11.07 -38.25 8.16
N ALA A 377 -11.90 -38.55 9.15
CA ALA A 377 -11.46 -38.98 10.46
C ALA A 377 -11.85 -40.44 10.70
N LEU A 378 -10.92 -41.24 11.23
CA LEU A 378 -11.23 -42.58 11.71
C LEU A 378 -11.72 -42.50 13.16
N ASP A 379 -12.98 -42.84 13.39
CA ASP A 379 -13.57 -42.89 14.72
C ASP A 379 -13.13 -44.16 15.46
N TRP A 380 -12.08 -44.04 16.29
CA TRP A 380 -11.51 -45.14 17.06
C TRP A 380 -12.47 -45.76 18.09
N SER A 381 -13.54 -45.05 18.47
CA SER A 381 -14.59 -45.58 19.35
C SER A 381 -15.51 -46.56 18.61
N LYS A 382 -15.68 -46.36 17.29
CA LYS A 382 -16.43 -47.26 16.40
C LYS A 382 -15.56 -48.34 15.74
N ALA A 383 -14.26 -48.10 15.58
CA ALA A 383 -13.28 -49.08 15.09
C ALA A 383 -12.97 -50.18 16.12
N ARG A 384 -13.98 -50.99 16.49
CA ARG A 384 -13.83 -52.11 17.42
C ARG A 384 -12.76 -53.09 16.91
N PRO A 385 -12.03 -53.82 17.77
CA PRO A 385 -11.05 -54.79 17.29
C PRO A 385 -11.67 -55.75 16.26
N LEU A 386 -11.08 -55.81 15.07
CA LEU A 386 -11.48 -56.72 14.00
C LEU A 386 -10.84 -58.08 14.27
N GLU A 387 -11.66 -59.05 14.70
CA GLU A 387 -11.20 -60.43 14.88
C GLU A 387 -11.24 -61.22 13.57
N LEU A 388 -10.05 -61.62 13.12
CA LEU A 388 -9.86 -62.51 11.98
C LEU A 388 -9.51 -63.91 12.49
N ASN A 389 -10.38 -64.88 12.24
CA ASN A 389 -10.16 -66.27 12.63
C ASN A 389 -9.42 -67.02 11.52
N ALA A 390 -8.17 -67.39 11.78
CA ALA A 390 -7.32 -68.11 10.85
C ALA A 390 -7.83 -69.53 10.54
N ALA A 391 -8.64 -70.14 11.42
CA ALA A 391 -9.26 -71.45 11.19
C ALA A 391 -10.43 -71.41 10.20
N GLN A 392 -11.03 -70.23 9.99
CA GLN A 392 -12.08 -70.02 8.99
C GLN A 392 -11.53 -69.56 7.64
N THR A 393 -10.22 -69.30 7.56
CA THR A 393 -9.53 -68.85 6.35
C THR A 393 -8.81 -70.06 5.75
N ALA A 394 -9.23 -70.52 4.57
CA ALA A 394 -8.57 -71.65 3.91
C ALA A 394 -7.13 -71.27 3.52
N GLN A 395 -6.14 -71.94 4.12
CA GLN A 395 -4.71 -71.68 3.90
C GLN A 395 -4.08 -72.62 2.85
N VAL A 396 -4.83 -73.66 2.45
CA VAL A 396 -4.44 -74.63 1.43
C VAL A 396 -5.68 -74.96 0.60
N ALA A 397 -5.55 -74.93 -0.72
CA ALA A 397 -6.55 -75.47 -1.64
C ALA A 397 -5.92 -76.64 -2.41
N GLU A 398 -6.56 -77.80 -2.33
CA GLU A 398 -6.15 -79.02 -3.03
C GLU A 398 -7.10 -79.23 -4.21
N LEU A 399 -6.55 -79.19 -5.42
CA LEU A 399 -7.31 -79.42 -6.65
C LEU A 399 -7.05 -80.85 -7.12
N ALA A 400 -8.12 -81.62 -7.30
CA ALA A 400 -8.09 -82.96 -7.85
C ALA A 400 -9.04 -83.05 -9.06
N PRO A 401 -8.64 -83.69 -10.17
CA PRO A 401 -9.55 -83.96 -11.27
C PRO A 401 -10.68 -84.91 -10.81
N ILE A 402 -11.88 -84.70 -11.34
CA ILE A 402 -13.04 -85.53 -11.01
C ILE A 402 -13.03 -86.77 -11.93
N LEU A 403 -12.98 -87.97 -11.34
CA LEU A 403 -13.19 -89.24 -12.03
C LEU A 403 -14.45 -89.92 -11.45
N GLU A 404 -15.41 -90.26 -12.31
CA GLU A 404 -16.68 -90.92 -11.92
C GLU A 404 -17.44 -90.20 -10.78
N GLY A 405 -17.43 -88.86 -10.78
CA GLY A 405 -18.16 -88.05 -9.81
C GLY A 405 -17.53 -88.00 -8.41
N LYS A 406 -16.33 -88.58 -8.21
CA LYS A 406 -15.54 -88.46 -6.98
C LYS A 406 -14.17 -87.81 -7.27
N PRO A 407 -13.59 -87.05 -6.32
CA PRO A 407 -12.26 -86.47 -6.50
C PRO A 407 -11.19 -87.56 -6.53
N ASP A 408 -10.32 -87.55 -7.54
CA ASP A 408 -9.18 -88.47 -7.60
C ASP A 408 -8.04 -87.99 -6.69
N VAL A 409 -8.01 -88.52 -5.46
CA VAL A 409 -7.02 -88.17 -4.42
C VAL A 409 -5.59 -88.59 -4.77
N THR A 410 -5.35 -89.30 -5.88
CA THR A 410 -3.99 -89.66 -6.32
C THR A 410 -3.31 -88.54 -7.13
N LYS A 411 -4.08 -87.56 -7.62
CA LYS A 411 -3.59 -86.40 -8.37
C LYS A 411 -3.99 -85.10 -7.69
N ILE A 412 -3.51 -84.91 -6.47
CA ILE A 412 -3.73 -83.67 -5.71
C ILE A 412 -2.63 -82.67 -6.10
N GLU A 413 -3.02 -81.57 -6.74
CA GLU A 413 -2.17 -80.38 -6.85
C GLU A 413 -2.46 -79.44 -5.68
N ARG A 414 -1.43 -79.16 -4.87
CA ARG A 414 -1.54 -78.29 -3.71
C ARG A 414 -1.18 -76.86 -4.09
N ILE A 415 -2.13 -75.94 -3.98
CA ILE A 415 -1.86 -74.51 -4.11
C ILE A 415 -1.32 -74.00 -2.77
N GLU A 416 -0.03 -73.67 -2.72
CA GLU A 416 0.60 -73.02 -1.58
C GLU A 416 0.27 -71.52 -1.57
N LEU A 417 -0.70 -71.15 -0.73
CA LEU A 417 -1.13 -69.75 -0.56
C LEU A 417 -0.06 -68.85 0.07
N GLU A 418 1.04 -69.41 0.61
CA GLU A 418 2.20 -68.64 1.07
C GLU A 418 2.90 -67.86 -0.07
N ARG A 419 2.82 -68.35 -1.32
CA ARG A 419 3.33 -67.64 -2.50
C ARG A 419 2.55 -66.34 -2.75
N LEU A 420 1.24 -66.34 -2.48
CA LEU A 420 0.37 -65.16 -2.56
C LEU A 420 0.86 -64.07 -1.58
N ALA A 421 1.21 -64.44 -0.35
CA ALA A 421 1.70 -63.48 0.65
C ALA A 421 3.08 -62.86 0.29
N ARG A 422 3.90 -63.54 -0.52
CA ARG A 422 5.16 -62.98 -1.03
C ARG A 422 4.93 -61.96 -2.16
N GLU A 423 3.88 -62.17 -2.97
CA GLU A 423 3.49 -61.26 -4.06
C GLU A 423 2.76 -60.00 -3.56
N PHE A 424 2.02 -60.11 -2.45
CA PHE A 424 1.28 -59.01 -1.84
C PHE A 424 2.06 -58.36 -0.69
N ARG A 425 2.91 -57.38 -1.03
CA ARG A 425 3.59 -56.52 -0.04
C ARG A 425 2.58 -55.69 0.76
N THR A 426 2.91 -55.34 2.01
CA THR A 426 2.05 -54.52 2.88
C THR A 426 1.56 -53.24 2.20
N GLN A 427 2.43 -52.56 1.45
CA GLN A 427 2.06 -51.36 0.70
C GLN A 427 0.99 -51.62 -0.37
N ARG A 428 1.05 -52.78 -1.03
CA ARG A 428 0.05 -53.18 -2.03
C ARG A 428 -1.29 -53.47 -1.36
N ILE A 429 -1.29 -54.15 -0.21
CA ILE A 429 -2.52 -54.40 0.58
C ILE A 429 -3.16 -53.08 1.03
N ILE A 430 -2.36 -52.12 1.51
CA ILE A 430 -2.83 -50.78 1.87
C ILE A 430 -3.49 -50.10 0.66
N PHE A 431 -2.83 -50.12 -0.49
CA PHE A 431 -3.32 -49.47 -1.70
C PHE A 431 -4.61 -50.09 -2.24
N GLU A 432 -4.68 -51.42 -2.33
CA GLU A 432 -5.87 -52.13 -2.80
C GLU A 432 -7.05 -51.93 -1.84
N THR A 433 -6.80 -52.00 -0.52
CA THR A 433 -7.82 -51.69 0.49
C THR A 433 -8.29 -50.23 0.38
N ALA A 434 -7.38 -49.27 0.21
CA ALA A 434 -7.74 -47.85 0.06
C ALA A 434 -8.52 -47.57 -1.23
N ARG A 435 -8.18 -48.26 -2.35
CA ARG A 435 -8.92 -48.18 -3.61
C ARG A 435 -10.35 -48.70 -3.43
N ASP A 436 -10.53 -49.85 -2.80
CA ASP A 436 -11.85 -50.45 -2.63
C ASP A 436 -12.74 -49.62 -1.68
N VAL A 437 -12.16 -48.98 -0.66
CA VAL A 437 -12.85 -47.98 0.18
C VAL A 437 -13.16 -46.71 -0.61
N PHE A 438 -12.23 -46.25 -1.47
CA PHE A 438 -12.43 -45.08 -2.34
C PHE A 438 -13.60 -45.29 -3.30
N ASP A 439 -13.70 -46.47 -3.93
CA ASP A 439 -14.76 -46.78 -4.89
C ASP A 439 -16.15 -46.70 -4.25
N GLN A 440 -16.25 -47.02 -2.97
CA GLN A 440 -17.48 -46.86 -2.18
C GLN A 440 -17.74 -45.39 -1.78
N MET A 441 -16.69 -44.57 -1.54
CA MET A 441 -16.79 -43.20 -1.00
C MET A 441 -16.95 -42.12 -2.07
N GLN A 442 -16.47 -42.38 -3.28
CA GLN A 442 -16.30 -41.36 -4.31
C GLN A 442 -17.60 -40.63 -4.70
N HIS A 443 -18.75 -41.29 -4.55
CA HIS A 443 -20.06 -40.73 -4.90
C HIS A 443 -20.64 -39.80 -3.84
N THR A 444 -20.20 -39.93 -2.58
CA THR A 444 -20.69 -39.12 -1.44
C THR A 444 -19.68 -38.05 -1.00
N TRP A 445 -18.53 -37.96 -1.67
CA TRP A 445 -17.46 -37.02 -1.36
C TRP A 445 -17.65 -35.67 -2.07
N GLN A 446 -17.52 -34.58 -1.31
CA GLN A 446 -17.68 -33.21 -1.81
C GLN A 446 -16.35 -32.54 -2.24
N GLY A 447 -15.20 -33.12 -1.91
CA GLY A 447 -13.87 -32.59 -2.25
C GLY A 447 -13.29 -33.17 -3.54
N SER A 448 -12.00 -32.92 -3.81
CA SER A 448 -11.33 -33.55 -4.96
C SER A 448 -11.07 -35.05 -4.72
N ARG A 449 -11.08 -35.82 -5.83
CA ARG A 449 -10.86 -37.28 -5.79
C ARG A 449 -9.45 -37.64 -5.35
N GLU A 450 -8.46 -36.83 -5.75
CA GLU A 450 -7.06 -37.03 -5.40
C GLU A 450 -6.83 -36.88 -3.89
N VAL A 451 -7.51 -35.92 -3.26
CA VAL A 451 -7.44 -35.69 -1.82
C VAL A 451 -8.13 -36.81 -1.04
N LEU A 452 -9.27 -37.31 -1.53
CA LEU A 452 -9.95 -38.47 -0.93
C LEU A 452 -9.03 -39.70 -0.90
N LEU A 453 -8.42 -40.03 -2.04
CA LEU A 453 -7.52 -41.19 -2.16
C LEU A 453 -6.30 -41.04 -1.24
N ALA A 454 -5.69 -39.86 -1.21
CA ALA A 454 -4.53 -39.60 -0.34
C ALA A 454 -4.86 -39.76 1.15
N GLN A 455 -6.01 -39.24 1.60
CA GLN A 455 -6.46 -39.38 2.99
C GLN A 455 -6.79 -40.85 3.34
N LEU A 456 -7.45 -41.58 2.43
CA LEU A 456 -7.78 -42.99 2.63
C LEU A 456 -6.55 -43.89 2.76
N VAL A 457 -5.52 -43.66 1.93
CA VAL A 457 -4.26 -44.42 2.04
C VAL A 457 -3.65 -44.26 3.43
N GLN A 458 -3.61 -43.03 3.97
CA GLN A 458 -3.06 -42.77 5.31
C GLN A 458 -3.90 -43.42 6.43
N ILE A 459 -5.24 -43.35 6.33
CA ILE A 459 -6.14 -43.95 7.31
C ILE A 459 -6.01 -45.49 7.31
N VAL A 460 -6.03 -46.10 6.12
CA VAL A 460 -5.90 -47.55 5.95
C VAL A 460 -4.53 -48.04 6.43
N GLU A 461 -3.46 -47.31 6.12
CA GLU A 461 -2.11 -47.62 6.61
C GLU A 461 -2.06 -47.59 8.14
N ARG A 462 -2.63 -46.55 8.77
CA ARG A 462 -2.70 -46.43 10.23
C ARG A 462 -3.53 -47.55 10.85
N PHE A 463 -4.66 -47.92 10.24
CA PHE A 463 -5.51 -49.01 10.73
C PHE A 463 -4.81 -50.37 10.61
N ILE A 464 -4.22 -50.71 9.46
CA ILE A 464 -3.51 -51.98 9.23
C ILE A 464 -2.28 -52.13 10.13
N ARG A 465 -1.60 -51.03 10.46
CA ARG A 465 -0.46 -51.04 11.39
C ARG A 465 -0.85 -51.02 12.87
N SER A 466 -2.10 -50.69 13.19
CA SER A 466 -2.57 -50.66 14.58
C SER A 466 -2.75 -52.08 15.16
N ASP A 467 -2.94 -52.12 16.47
CA ASP A 467 -3.31 -53.30 17.25
C ASP A 467 -4.81 -53.67 17.13
N ARG A 468 -5.58 -52.93 16.31
CA ARG A 468 -7.02 -53.18 16.13
C ARG A 468 -7.35 -54.39 15.26
N ILE A 469 -6.37 -55.03 14.62
CA ILE A 469 -6.58 -56.30 13.91
C ILE A 469 -6.07 -57.44 14.80
N ALA A 470 -6.99 -58.21 15.39
CA ALA A 470 -6.66 -59.37 16.20
C ALA A 470 -6.80 -60.64 15.37
N ILE A 471 -5.74 -61.46 15.30
CA ILE A 471 -5.75 -62.74 14.59
C ILE A 471 -5.75 -63.88 15.60
N SER A 472 -6.73 -64.78 15.51
CA SER A 472 -6.82 -65.96 16.35
C SER A 472 -6.60 -67.23 15.52
N PRO A 473 -5.72 -68.18 15.93
CA PRO A 473 -4.89 -68.19 17.13
C PRO A 473 -3.71 -67.19 17.13
N PRO A 474 -3.20 -66.74 18.29
CA PRO A 474 -2.15 -65.69 18.40
C PRO A 474 -0.83 -66.01 17.70
N VAL A 475 -0.53 -67.30 17.48
CA VAL A 475 0.68 -67.76 16.78
C VAL A 475 0.78 -67.20 15.35
N PHE A 476 -0.35 -66.85 14.73
CA PHE A 476 -0.41 -66.24 13.39
C PHE A 476 -0.15 -64.73 13.40
N TYR A 477 -0.15 -64.08 14.56
CA TYR A 477 0.15 -62.65 14.69
C TYR A 477 1.67 -62.37 14.71
N GLN A 478 2.47 -63.35 15.15
CA GLN A 478 3.92 -63.20 15.34
C GLN A 478 4.74 -63.31 14.03
N ASP A 479 4.19 -63.94 13.00
CA ASP A 479 4.82 -64.07 11.69
C ASP A 479 4.21 -63.04 10.71
N GLU A 480 5.02 -62.07 10.27
CA GLU A 480 4.60 -61.00 9.37
C GLU A 480 4.11 -61.52 8.01
N LEU A 481 4.60 -62.66 7.54
CA LEU A 481 4.18 -63.28 6.28
C LEU A 481 2.79 -63.90 6.41
N ARG A 482 2.52 -64.58 7.52
CA ARG A 482 1.20 -65.16 7.83
C ARG A 482 0.16 -64.08 8.17
N ARG A 483 0.55 -63.04 8.91
CA ARG A 483 -0.29 -61.88 9.21
C ARG A 483 -0.77 -61.21 7.91
N ARG A 484 0.13 -60.98 6.95
CA ARG A 484 -0.21 -60.45 5.62
C ARG A 484 -1.16 -61.38 4.87
N LEU A 485 -0.88 -62.68 4.83
CA LEU A 485 -1.74 -63.66 4.15
C LEU A 485 -3.18 -63.61 4.65
N ILE A 486 -3.38 -63.62 5.97
CA ILE A 486 -4.71 -63.60 6.59
C ILE A 486 -5.44 -62.29 6.29
N ILE A 487 -4.74 -61.15 6.32
CA ILE A 487 -5.32 -59.85 5.95
C ILE A 487 -5.72 -59.84 4.47
N THR A 488 -4.87 -60.33 3.57
CA THR A 488 -5.16 -60.41 2.12
C THR A 488 -6.38 -61.29 1.84
N LEU A 489 -6.48 -62.47 2.47
CA LEU A 489 -7.61 -63.39 2.27
C LEU A 489 -8.92 -62.88 2.90
N ASN A 490 -8.86 -61.92 3.82
CA ASN A 490 -10.02 -61.31 4.46
C ASN A 490 -10.18 -59.81 4.11
N MET A 491 -9.63 -59.37 2.98
CA MET A 491 -9.54 -57.95 2.61
C MET A 491 -10.93 -57.26 2.60
N SER A 492 -11.97 -57.96 2.13
CA SER A 492 -13.34 -57.44 2.12
C SER A 492 -13.86 -57.08 3.53
N ARG A 493 -13.49 -57.86 4.55
CA ARG A 493 -13.86 -57.57 5.95
C ARG A 493 -13.09 -56.36 6.49
N VAL A 494 -11.83 -56.22 6.10
CA VAL A 494 -10.98 -55.07 6.46
C VAL A 494 -11.52 -53.79 5.82
N VAL A 495 -11.86 -53.83 4.53
CA VAL A 495 -12.48 -52.72 3.79
C VAL A 495 -13.77 -52.27 4.47
N GLN A 496 -14.69 -53.20 4.75
CA GLN A 496 -15.96 -52.89 5.41
C GLN A 496 -15.76 -52.25 6.80
N HIS A 497 -14.81 -52.78 7.57
CA HIS A 497 -14.55 -52.29 8.92
C HIS A 497 -13.96 -50.86 8.93
N VAL A 498 -13.06 -50.56 7.99
CA VAL A 498 -12.51 -49.21 7.82
C VAL A 498 -13.62 -48.27 7.35
N TRP A 499 -14.42 -48.67 6.36
CA TRP A 499 -15.54 -47.88 5.85
C TRP A 499 -16.52 -47.43 6.94
N GLU A 500 -16.98 -48.36 7.79
CA GLU A 500 -17.95 -48.07 8.86
C GLU A 500 -17.40 -47.12 9.94
N ALA A 501 -16.08 -47.09 10.12
CA ALA A 501 -15.42 -46.27 11.12
C ALA A 501 -14.97 -44.89 10.57
N VAL A 502 -14.94 -44.71 9.26
CA VAL A 502 -14.53 -43.45 8.63
C VAL A 502 -15.69 -42.47 8.55
N ARG A 503 -15.49 -41.23 9.02
CA ARG A 503 -16.47 -40.14 8.93
C ARG A 503 -15.91 -38.97 8.14
N GLN A 504 -16.79 -38.26 7.44
CA GLN A 504 -16.48 -36.98 6.83
C GLN A 504 -16.67 -35.86 7.86
N GLU A 505 -15.63 -35.07 8.08
CA GLU A 505 -15.65 -33.86 8.92
C GLU A 505 -15.22 -32.69 8.05
N ASN A 506 -15.86 -31.53 8.22
CA ASN A 506 -15.43 -30.30 7.56
C ASN A 506 -14.51 -29.54 8.51
N THR A 507 -13.23 -29.46 8.16
CA THR A 507 -12.27 -28.66 8.93
C THR A 507 -12.04 -27.34 8.20
N GLU A 508 -12.11 -26.22 8.94
CA GLU A 508 -11.66 -24.92 8.44
C GLU A 508 -10.14 -24.94 8.32
N LYS A 509 -9.62 -24.93 7.08
CA LYS A 509 -8.18 -24.80 6.84
C LYS A 509 -7.86 -23.36 6.41
N LEU A 510 -6.94 -22.72 7.14
CA LEU A 510 -6.35 -21.45 6.74
C LEU A 510 -5.36 -21.69 5.60
N THR A 511 -5.61 -21.05 4.46
CA THR A 511 -4.74 -21.11 3.28
C THR A 511 -4.20 -19.71 2.98
N PRO A 512 -2.88 -19.50 3.03
CA PRO A 512 -2.30 -18.22 2.64
C PRO A 512 -2.37 -18.04 1.12
N VAL A 513 -2.79 -16.85 0.68
CA VAL A 513 -2.73 -16.42 -0.72
C VAL A 513 -1.50 -15.53 -0.87
N PHE A 514 -0.55 -15.98 -1.68
CA PHE A 514 0.70 -15.26 -1.91
C PHE A 514 0.53 -14.17 -2.98
N ASP A 515 1.42 -13.18 -2.93
CA ASP A 515 1.60 -12.21 -4.00
C ASP A 515 1.95 -12.90 -5.32
N ARG A 516 1.36 -12.43 -6.43
CA ARG A 516 1.50 -13.09 -7.73
C ARG A 516 2.89 -12.91 -8.34
N ASP A 517 3.50 -11.75 -8.13
CA ASP A 517 4.76 -11.38 -8.76
C ASP A 517 5.93 -11.76 -7.85
N HIS A 518 5.77 -11.58 -6.53
CA HIS A 518 6.82 -11.83 -5.55
C HIS A 518 6.30 -12.71 -4.39
N PRO A 519 6.03 -14.01 -4.61
CA PRO A 519 5.44 -14.89 -3.60
C PRO A 519 6.37 -15.16 -2.41
N ILE A 520 7.68 -15.03 -2.62
CA ILE A 520 8.71 -15.14 -1.59
C ILE A 520 9.56 -13.88 -1.67
N ARG A 521 9.81 -13.25 -0.52
CA ARG A 521 10.74 -12.13 -0.39
C ARG A 521 11.94 -12.53 0.44
N SER A 522 13.03 -11.81 0.26
CA SER A 522 14.27 -12.00 0.99
C SER A 522 14.86 -10.69 1.49
N THR A 523 15.70 -10.76 2.53
CA THR A 523 16.60 -9.65 2.87
C THR A 523 17.51 -9.27 1.72
N GLY A 524 17.86 -10.21 0.82
CA GLY A 524 18.65 -9.93 -0.39
C GLY A 524 17.94 -9.04 -1.42
N ASP A 525 16.61 -8.92 -1.37
CA ASP A 525 15.83 -8.09 -2.30
C ASP A 525 15.76 -6.61 -1.85
N MET A 526 16.32 -6.29 -0.68
CA MET A 526 16.27 -4.94 -0.13
C MET A 526 17.16 -3.99 -0.96
N ARG A 527 16.55 -2.93 -1.48
CA ARG A 527 17.30 -1.88 -2.19
C ARG A 527 18.15 -1.09 -1.20
N THR A 528 19.40 -0.79 -1.57
CA THR A 528 20.29 0.08 -0.81
C THR A 528 19.60 1.41 -0.50
N TRP A 529 19.61 1.79 0.77
CA TRP A 529 19.13 3.10 1.25
C TRP A 529 20.15 3.70 2.21
N TYR A 530 20.01 4.97 2.57
CA TYR A 530 21.03 5.70 3.32
C TYR A 530 20.44 6.29 4.59
N THR A 531 21.14 6.13 5.72
CA THR A 531 20.72 6.65 7.03
C THR A 531 21.78 7.56 7.64
N GLY A 532 21.31 8.61 8.31
CA GLY A 532 22.13 9.44 9.21
C GLY A 532 21.89 9.13 10.70
N LYS A 533 21.01 8.17 11.01
CA LYS A 533 20.73 7.76 12.39
C LYS A 533 21.88 6.87 12.92
N PRO A 534 22.09 6.83 14.25
CA PRO A 534 22.98 5.86 14.87
C PRO A 534 22.64 4.45 14.41
N CYS A 535 23.64 3.76 13.90
CA CYS A 535 23.53 2.39 13.43
C CYS A 535 24.80 1.63 13.80
N GLU A 536 24.65 0.35 14.05
CA GLU A 536 25.77 -0.51 14.41
C GLU A 536 25.85 -1.69 13.46
N ARG A 537 27.08 -2.19 13.28
CA ARG A 537 27.32 -3.41 12.53
C ARG A 537 26.93 -4.61 13.38
N THR A 538 26.24 -5.53 12.74
CA THR A 538 25.73 -6.77 13.33
C THR A 538 26.57 -7.95 12.84
N LYS A 539 26.61 -9.04 13.61
CA LYS A 539 27.33 -10.27 13.26
C LYS A 539 26.43 -11.25 12.53
N LYS A 540 25.16 -11.36 12.95
CA LYS A 540 24.21 -12.40 12.52
C LYS A 540 23.06 -11.88 11.64
N SER A 541 23.20 -10.71 11.02
CA SER A 541 22.23 -10.16 10.06
C SER A 541 22.83 -10.08 8.67
N HIS A 542 22.03 -10.40 7.65
CA HIS A 542 22.42 -10.21 6.24
C HIS A 542 22.62 -8.72 5.91
N ILE A 543 21.89 -7.83 6.59
CA ILE A 543 22.02 -6.40 6.36
C ILE A 543 23.27 -5.88 7.09
N ASN A 544 24.07 -5.08 6.39
CA ASN A 544 25.38 -4.63 6.83
C ASN A 544 25.36 -3.88 8.18
N VAL A 545 24.30 -3.09 8.44
CA VAL A 545 24.08 -2.34 9.68
C VAL A 545 22.62 -2.38 10.14
N CYS A 546 22.40 -2.29 11.45
CA CYS A 546 21.07 -2.14 12.06
C CYS A 546 20.86 -0.71 12.55
N VAL A 547 19.72 -0.11 12.20
CA VAL A 547 19.31 1.23 12.64
C VAL A 547 18.37 1.10 13.84
N TYR A 548 18.60 1.88 14.89
CA TYR A 548 17.77 1.81 16.10
C TYR A 548 16.82 3.02 16.17
N ASP A 549 15.51 2.78 16.36
CA ASP A 549 14.52 3.84 16.55
C ASP A 549 14.20 4.08 18.03
N SER A 550 14.57 3.12 18.89
CA SER A 550 14.40 3.19 20.34
C SER A 550 15.56 2.51 21.08
N THR A 551 15.75 2.87 22.35
CA THR A 551 16.74 2.22 23.22
C THR A 551 16.40 0.75 23.49
N TRP A 552 15.13 0.38 23.41
CA TRP A 552 14.66 -0.99 23.59
C TRP A 552 15.07 -1.86 22.39
N GLU A 553 14.84 -1.37 21.16
CA GLU A 553 15.31 -2.06 19.95
C GLU A 553 16.82 -2.25 19.91
N ALA A 554 17.59 -1.26 20.40
CA ALA A 554 19.05 -1.40 20.49
C ALA A 554 19.46 -2.52 21.46
N SER A 555 18.81 -2.59 22.63
CA SER A 555 19.03 -3.66 23.59
C SER A 555 18.62 -5.03 23.03
N ASP A 556 17.51 -5.11 22.31
CA ASP A 556 17.00 -6.35 21.75
C ASP A 556 17.85 -6.86 20.59
N ALA A 557 18.27 -5.96 19.69
CA ALA A 557 19.22 -6.25 18.63
C ALA A 557 20.56 -6.77 19.20
N PHE A 558 21.06 -6.15 20.28
CA PHE A 558 22.27 -6.61 20.96
C PHE A 558 22.12 -8.05 21.47
N VAL A 559 20.98 -8.37 22.12
CA VAL A 559 20.72 -9.72 22.61
C VAL A 559 20.57 -10.73 21.47
N LEU A 560 19.91 -10.36 20.37
CA LEU A 560 19.74 -11.23 19.20
C LEU A 560 21.08 -11.54 18.53
N ASP A 561 21.97 -10.55 18.43
CA ASP A 561 23.27 -10.70 17.77
C ASP A 561 24.24 -11.56 18.61
N ASP A 562 24.18 -11.46 19.93
CA ASP A 562 25.06 -12.19 20.85
C ASP A 562 24.53 -13.59 21.24
N SER A 563 23.21 -13.82 21.16
CA SER A 563 22.58 -15.08 21.61
C SER A 563 23.00 -16.31 20.80
N ASP A 564 23.45 -17.37 21.47
CA ASP A 564 23.82 -18.65 20.87
C ASP A 564 22.64 -19.39 20.23
N ALA A 565 21.41 -19.12 20.64
CA ALA A 565 20.23 -19.77 20.07
C ALA A 565 19.78 -19.15 18.73
N VAL A 566 20.28 -17.95 18.39
CA VAL A 566 19.97 -17.24 17.14
C VAL A 566 20.98 -17.61 16.06
N ALA A 567 20.48 -18.09 14.92
CA ALA A 567 21.30 -18.37 13.74
C ALA A 567 21.40 -17.15 12.81
N ALA A 568 20.29 -16.44 12.60
CA ALA A 568 20.26 -15.17 11.87
C ALA A 568 19.14 -14.27 12.40
N TRP A 569 19.26 -12.96 12.29
CA TRP A 569 18.18 -12.04 12.61
C TRP A 569 18.24 -10.80 11.71
N VAL A 570 17.13 -10.10 11.58
CA VAL A 570 17.09 -8.82 10.88
C VAL A 570 16.00 -7.93 11.46
N LYS A 571 16.27 -6.62 11.56
CA LYS A 571 15.23 -5.63 11.80
C LYS A 571 14.38 -5.45 10.55
N ASN A 572 13.07 -5.44 10.69
CA ASN A 572 12.12 -5.25 9.59
C ASN A 572 12.04 -3.76 9.18
N ASP A 573 13.13 -3.25 8.64
CA ASP A 573 13.24 -1.88 8.14
C ASP A 573 13.45 -1.91 6.63
N HIS A 574 12.52 -1.32 5.87
CA HIS A 574 12.51 -1.33 4.41
C HIS A 574 12.50 -2.72 3.72
N LEU A 575 12.34 -3.82 4.46
CA LEU A 575 12.22 -5.17 3.93
C LEU A 575 10.85 -5.46 3.29
N GLY A 576 9.81 -4.79 3.78
CA GLY A 576 8.43 -4.96 3.31
C GLY A 576 7.76 -6.24 3.81
N PHE A 577 8.16 -6.76 4.98
CA PHE A 577 7.38 -7.77 5.69
C PHE A 577 6.19 -7.10 6.40
N GLU A 578 4.97 -7.34 5.89
CA GLU A 578 3.74 -6.69 6.34
C GLU A 578 2.64 -7.74 6.56
N VAL A 579 1.93 -7.63 7.68
CA VAL A 579 0.73 -8.43 7.97
C VAL A 579 -0.50 -7.54 7.87
N LEU A 580 -1.45 -7.92 7.03
CA LEU A 580 -2.72 -7.19 6.91
C LEU A 580 -3.67 -7.57 8.03
N TYR A 581 -4.27 -6.56 8.66
CA TYR A 581 -5.24 -6.75 9.74
C TYR A 581 -6.41 -5.79 9.60
N VAL A 582 -7.59 -6.16 10.13
CA VAL A 582 -8.77 -5.28 10.16
C VAL A 582 -8.97 -4.78 11.57
N TYR A 583 -9.04 -3.46 11.75
CA TYR A 583 -9.35 -2.84 13.02
C TYR A 583 -10.39 -1.74 12.84
N ARG A 584 -11.51 -1.83 13.58
CA ARG A 584 -12.66 -0.92 13.46
C ARG A 584 -13.14 -0.75 12.00
N GLY A 585 -13.22 -1.86 11.26
CA GLY A 585 -13.69 -1.88 9.87
C GLY A 585 -12.70 -1.39 8.81
N VAL A 586 -11.47 -1.01 9.18
CA VAL A 586 -10.44 -0.52 8.24
C VAL A 586 -9.31 -1.54 8.11
N VAL A 587 -8.97 -1.92 6.87
CA VAL A 587 -7.79 -2.73 6.56
C VAL A 587 -6.52 -1.90 6.79
N ARG A 588 -5.60 -2.41 7.59
CA ARG A 588 -4.33 -1.77 7.96
C ARG A 588 -3.17 -2.74 7.78
N LYS A 589 -1.97 -2.18 7.67
CA LYS A 589 -0.70 -2.91 7.59
C LYS A 589 0.00 -2.85 8.94
N TYR A 590 0.38 -4.01 9.44
CA TYR A 590 1.20 -4.17 10.64
C TYR A 590 2.61 -4.61 10.22
N ARG A 591 3.64 -3.93 10.73
CA ARG A 591 5.05 -4.27 10.53
C ARG A 591 5.67 -4.62 11.88
N PRO A 592 5.96 -5.91 12.13
CA PRO A 592 6.69 -6.35 13.31
C PRO A 592 8.13 -5.84 13.31
N ASP A 593 8.77 -5.74 14.47
CA ASP A 593 10.12 -5.14 14.59
C ASP A 593 11.25 -6.03 14.05
N PHE A 594 11.25 -7.33 14.37
CA PHE A 594 12.34 -8.25 14.00
C PHE A 594 11.85 -9.56 13.40
N LEU A 595 12.65 -10.09 12.47
CA LEU A 595 12.58 -11.47 12.00
C LEU A 595 13.83 -12.21 12.46
N VAL A 596 13.64 -13.37 13.07
CA VAL A 596 14.72 -14.16 13.68
C VAL A 596 14.64 -15.59 13.19
N ARG A 597 15.76 -16.13 12.72
CA ARG A 597 15.94 -17.56 12.46
C ARG A 597 16.73 -18.18 13.60
N LEU A 598 16.12 -19.10 14.32
CA LEU A 598 16.74 -19.83 15.42
C LEU A 598 17.61 -20.97 14.90
N LYS A 599 18.59 -21.43 15.69
CA LYS A 599 19.48 -22.57 15.33
C LYS A 599 18.73 -23.88 15.12
N ASN A 600 17.56 -24.04 15.72
CA ASN A 600 16.70 -25.21 15.51
C ASN A 600 15.98 -25.21 14.13
N GLY A 601 16.09 -24.11 13.36
CA GLY A 601 15.47 -23.92 12.06
C GLY A 601 14.13 -23.17 12.09
N ASP A 602 13.61 -22.82 13.28
CA ASP A 602 12.35 -22.10 13.40
C ASP A 602 12.53 -20.60 13.10
N MET A 603 11.49 -20.02 12.51
CA MET A 603 11.35 -18.59 12.27
C MET A 603 10.51 -17.96 13.38
N LEU A 604 11.02 -16.89 13.98
CA LEU A 604 10.37 -16.12 15.03
C LEU A 604 10.17 -14.68 14.55
N VAL A 605 8.91 -14.24 14.57
CA VAL A 605 8.53 -12.83 14.40
C VAL A 605 8.46 -12.19 15.78
N LEU A 606 9.26 -11.16 16.03
CA LEU A 606 9.35 -10.54 17.34
C LEU A 606 8.90 -9.08 17.28
N GLU A 607 8.09 -8.70 18.26
CA GLU A 607 7.60 -7.34 18.49
C GLU A 607 8.07 -6.83 19.86
N THR A 608 8.46 -5.56 19.93
CA THR A 608 8.92 -4.90 21.15
C THR A 608 7.92 -3.81 21.54
N LYS A 609 7.22 -4.00 22.66
CA LYS A 609 6.16 -3.05 23.09
C LYS A 609 6.07 -2.87 24.59
N GLY A 610 6.22 -1.64 25.06
CA GLY A 610 6.00 -1.31 26.48
C GLY A 610 4.54 -1.30 26.93
N GLN A 611 3.63 -0.69 26.15
CA GLN A 611 2.20 -0.62 26.49
C GLN A 611 1.36 -1.45 25.51
N ASP A 612 0.38 -2.19 26.03
CA ASP A 612 -0.46 -3.12 25.27
C ASP A 612 -1.86 -2.52 25.06
N THR A 613 -2.12 -1.99 23.86
CA THR A 613 -3.43 -1.41 23.51
C THR A 613 -4.39 -2.45 22.92
N GLU A 614 -5.69 -2.13 22.85
CA GLU A 614 -6.67 -2.96 22.13
C GLU A 614 -6.30 -3.17 20.65
N GLN A 615 -5.65 -2.18 20.03
CA GLN A 615 -5.17 -2.32 18.67
C GLN A 615 -4.03 -3.35 18.56
N ASP A 616 -3.15 -3.41 19.56
CA ASP A 616 -2.03 -4.34 19.58
C ASP A 616 -2.48 -5.79 19.83
N LYS A 617 -3.52 -5.99 20.66
CA LYS A 617 -4.23 -7.28 20.76
C LYS A 617 -4.75 -7.76 19.40
N VAL A 618 -5.34 -6.86 18.61
CA VAL A 618 -5.84 -7.22 17.28
C VAL A 618 -4.70 -7.53 16.31
N LYS A 619 -3.64 -6.71 16.25
CA LYS A 619 -2.45 -7.00 15.42
C LYS A 619 -1.89 -8.39 15.72
N ARG A 620 -1.76 -8.75 17.00
CA ARG A 620 -1.28 -10.06 17.43
C ARG A 620 -2.18 -11.21 17.00
N ARG A 621 -3.51 -11.04 17.06
CA ARG A 621 -4.44 -12.06 16.57
C ARG A 621 -4.26 -12.33 15.07
N TYR A 622 -4.07 -11.28 14.27
CA TYR A 622 -3.81 -11.43 12.84
C TYR A 622 -2.42 -12.00 12.54
N LEU A 623 -1.41 -11.65 13.34
CA LEU A 623 -0.09 -12.28 13.25
C LEU A 623 -0.17 -13.77 13.61
N ASP A 624 -0.95 -14.14 14.61
CA ASP A 624 -1.20 -15.52 14.99
C ASP A 624 -1.87 -16.30 13.84
N GLU A 625 -2.96 -15.77 13.27
CA GLU A 625 -3.63 -16.35 12.09
C GLU A 625 -2.67 -16.49 10.90
N TRP A 626 -1.80 -15.50 10.68
CA TRP A 626 -0.75 -15.56 9.65
C TRP A 626 0.24 -16.70 9.91
N THR A 627 0.76 -16.83 11.13
CA THR A 627 1.69 -17.92 11.47
C THR A 627 1.04 -19.29 11.34
N GLN A 628 -0.23 -19.44 11.73
CA GLN A 628 -1.00 -20.67 11.56
C GLN A 628 -1.19 -21.02 10.09
N ALA A 629 -1.57 -20.05 9.25
CA ALA A 629 -1.75 -20.26 7.80
C ALA A 629 -0.44 -20.66 7.12
N VAL A 630 0.67 -20.01 7.44
CA VAL A 630 2.01 -20.34 6.90
C VAL A 630 2.47 -21.72 7.37
N ASN A 631 2.27 -22.05 8.65
CA ASN A 631 2.59 -23.38 9.18
C ASN A 631 1.71 -24.48 8.54
N ALA A 632 0.42 -24.21 8.33
CA ALA A 632 -0.51 -25.15 7.69
C ALA A 632 -0.18 -25.40 6.21
N HIS A 633 0.49 -24.46 5.54
CA HIS A 633 1.02 -24.65 4.19
C HIS A 633 2.23 -25.60 4.18
N GLY A 634 3.05 -25.63 5.24
CA GLY A 634 4.17 -26.57 5.42
C GLY A 634 5.43 -26.28 4.58
N GLY A 635 5.37 -25.38 3.60
CA GLY A 635 6.48 -25.08 2.69
C GLY A 635 7.55 -24.09 3.18
N PHE A 636 7.36 -23.44 4.35
CA PHE A 636 8.19 -22.32 4.80
C PHE A 636 8.88 -22.54 6.16
N GLY A 637 9.03 -23.80 6.58
CA GLY A 637 9.47 -24.12 7.93
C GLY A 637 8.42 -23.77 8.99
N ARG A 638 8.82 -23.79 10.26
CA ARG A 638 7.93 -23.48 11.38
C ARG A 638 8.08 -22.02 11.78
N TRP A 639 6.98 -21.27 11.75
CA TRP A 639 6.88 -19.88 12.14
C TRP A 639 6.19 -19.73 13.49
N ARG A 640 6.69 -18.84 14.33
CA ARG A 640 6.12 -18.45 15.63
C ARG A 640 6.20 -16.94 15.78
N TRP A 641 5.45 -16.40 16.73
CA TRP A 641 5.56 -14.99 17.09
C TRP A 641 5.72 -14.83 18.61
N ALA A 642 6.40 -13.77 19.02
CA ALA A 642 6.55 -13.39 20.43
C ALA A 642 6.54 -11.88 20.59
N VAL A 643 6.26 -11.42 21.81
CA VAL A 643 6.25 -10.00 22.17
C VAL A 643 7.10 -9.81 23.41
N ALA A 644 8.13 -8.98 23.32
CA ALA A 644 8.90 -8.54 24.47
C ALA A 644 8.26 -7.28 25.05
N ARG A 645 7.80 -7.36 26.31
CA ARG A 645 7.17 -6.23 27.01
C ARG A 645 8.18 -5.42 27.82
N GLN A 646 9.30 -6.02 28.14
CA GLN A 646 10.39 -5.42 28.90
C GLN A 646 11.75 -5.83 28.32
N PRO A 647 12.78 -4.98 28.44
CA PRO A 647 14.15 -5.34 28.11
C PRO A 647 14.57 -6.62 28.85
N GLY A 648 14.99 -7.66 28.11
CA GLY A 648 15.43 -8.94 28.66
C GLY A 648 14.45 -10.11 28.47
N GLU A 649 13.14 -9.86 28.35
CA GLU A 649 12.13 -10.90 28.07
C GLU A 649 12.35 -11.57 26.70
N ILE A 650 13.08 -10.90 25.81
CA ILE A 650 13.52 -11.46 24.52
C ILE A 650 14.32 -12.76 24.70
N ARG A 651 15.06 -12.92 25.81
CA ARG A 651 15.81 -14.16 26.10
C ARG A 651 14.87 -15.33 26.33
N ASP A 652 13.77 -15.11 27.03
CA ASP A 652 12.76 -16.13 27.27
C ASP A 652 12.04 -16.52 25.97
N ALA A 653 11.74 -15.53 25.11
CA ALA A 653 11.15 -15.77 23.79
C ALA A 653 12.06 -16.62 22.87
N ILE A 654 13.38 -16.42 22.96
CA ILE A 654 14.37 -17.21 22.23
C ILE A 654 14.48 -18.64 22.82
N MET A 655 14.51 -18.76 24.16
CA MET A 655 14.66 -20.04 24.89
C MET A 655 13.44 -20.96 24.78
N GLN A 656 12.21 -20.43 24.76
CA GLN A 656 10.98 -21.21 24.52
C GLN A 656 10.99 -21.93 23.15
N GLY A 657 11.88 -21.53 22.23
CA GLY A 657 12.17 -22.25 21.00
C GLY A 657 12.83 -23.62 21.21
N GLU A 658 13.63 -23.78 22.27
CA GLU A 658 14.42 -24.99 22.53
C GLU A 658 13.62 -26.09 23.26
N GLU A 659 12.79 -25.74 24.25
CA GLU A 659 12.06 -26.72 25.08
C GLU A 659 10.95 -27.47 24.34
N ALA A 660 10.41 -26.92 23.25
CA ALA A 660 9.33 -27.55 22.48
C ALA A 660 9.75 -28.81 21.69
N ARG A 661 11.03 -29.23 21.75
CA ARG A 661 11.54 -30.48 21.13
C ARG A 661 11.97 -31.55 22.14
N THR A 662 12.16 -31.22 23.41
CA THR A 662 12.59 -32.20 24.43
C THR A 662 11.43 -32.93 25.10
N GLY A 663 10.18 -32.54 24.82
CA GLY A 663 8.96 -33.16 25.36
C GLY A 663 8.01 -33.69 24.28
N GLY A 664 8.52 -34.48 23.32
CA GLY A 664 7.73 -35.17 22.30
C GLY A 664 7.92 -36.69 22.35
#